data_AF-A0A225A9Z7-F1
#
_entry.id   AF-A0A225A9Z7-F1
#
_cell.length_a   1.000
_cell.length_b   1.000
_cell.length_c   1.000
_cell.angle_alpha   90.00
_cell.angle_beta   90.00
_cell.angle_gamma   90.00
#
_symmetry.space_group_name_H-M   'P 1'
#
loop_
_entity.id
_entity.type
_entity.pdbx_description
1 polymer ?
#
loop_
_entity_poly.entity_id
_entity_poly.type
_entity_poly.pdbx_seq_one_letter_code
_entity_poly.pdbx_strand_id
1 'polypeptide(L)'
;MDNRQTVVIAVSAVFFVLASIFVGLYISSCLFVVKKVRLADYLMLLAWLIDLGMAVSLFYAVGKGFGLHEHDIESHNEVALNKAAYVFEVLYVCIYPPTSSKILPVPWEGRTLRSMCLKDPTSMAAKNSVLVFFLALTHGKKTFFWANIVTLVVVNAVGLALTMDQIFHCHPVSAGFRFETLEEHCAGIFPSFLGSSPYNIATDVAILLIPIPLLTRMTLPLRQKLILVVTFGIAILVIVVDVVRIAFLENTAIAQLQRHHGTNVGEVGNRDYTYNAAYAFMWSIVEVNMTITCACVPTLKPLAARVSPFLLGNAKEMSQAEEGESKEFTQAPGRGENMAGEMMEVITSHPEERTAEARDPYAHHVSFVNVLNMRPASMLRLNNRESLPPNILITTLFCLWGFSYGLINVLNTRFGVVAKLTDWESDGLHAAYFGGYLIGPFIVGRYTLKRLGYAATFIVGLYIYACGTLLFWPSAVLGSVPTFIVSNIVTGAGLGLLETTANSFISMCGPLEYSEIRLCVAQGFQGIGGTAAYELAERAIFKSSNNVIQVVHAQWAYLGISFFDVLLSVIFYYLPIPEAPDEDLKELADRRPENKATVLGMPVFGVTLGLGVWSQFLYVGGQEVHIVGFYEYVTGSKPTSRLSASDLEGVGNAVFTIGRFLSALIIWLFLNPRRTLLVLYVCLIIFGALCMRTTGSVAITMAILVFLFEGGIFPIIFAISLRGTAQHAKTASTVLAAAISGGAFFLFAQHAAKLAHNVAYGYSIVVALWSAGAIFPLYLNLVPAAKRQVDPVGGEFIQEE
;
A
#
# COMPACT_ATOMS: atom_id res chain seq x y z
N MET A 1 31.93 22.88 24.41
CA MET A 1 32.02 21.49 23.92
C MET A 1 30.60 21.03 23.65
N ASP A 2 30.30 20.72 22.39
CA ASP A 2 28.99 20.19 22.03
C ASP A 2 28.88 18.77 22.59
N ASN A 3 28.04 18.59 23.60
CA ASN A 3 27.88 17.32 24.31
C ASN A 3 26.43 16.83 24.17
N ARG A 4 26.24 15.62 23.64
CA ARG A 4 24.91 15.00 23.45
C ARG A 4 24.50 14.06 24.59
N GLN A 5 25.42 13.73 25.51
CA GLN A 5 25.23 12.75 26.58
C GLN A 5 24.00 13.04 27.46
N THR A 6 23.84 14.29 27.89
CA THR A 6 22.74 14.71 28.77
C THR A 6 21.39 14.48 28.13
N VAL A 7 21.25 14.83 26.85
CA VAL A 7 20.00 14.67 26.09
C VAL A 7 19.70 13.18 25.90
N VAL A 8 20.71 12.40 25.50
CA VAL A 8 20.56 10.95 25.26
C VAL A 8 20.13 10.21 26.52
N ILE A 9 20.73 10.48 27.68
CA ILE A 9 20.33 9.86 28.95
C ILE A 9 18.92 10.32 29.35
N ALA A 10 18.65 11.62 29.35
CA ALA A 10 17.38 12.16 29.83
C ALA A 10 16.20 11.61 29.03
N VAL A 11 16.28 11.65 27.70
CA VAL A 11 15.22 11.16 26.82
C VAL A 11 15.05 9.65 26.96
N SER A 12 16.14 8.88 26.88
CA SER A 12 16.07 7.41 26.95
C SER A 12 15.52 6.92 28.28
N ALA A 13 15.89 7.56 29.40
CA ALA A 13 15.38 7.21 30.73
C ALA A 13 13.89 7.50 30.89
N VAL A 14 13.40 8.66 30.40
CA VAL A 14 11.98 9.02 30.49
C VAL A 14 11.11 8.01 29.74
N PHE A 15 11.47 7.66 28.50
CA PHE A 15 10.70 6.70 27.70
C PHE A 15 10.78 5.28 28.27
N PHE A 16 11.93 4.86 28.78
CA PHE A 16 12.09 3.55 29.42
C PHE A 16 11.22 3.41 30.69
N VAL A 17 11.20 4.44 31.55
CA VAL A 17 10.36 4.46 32.74
C VAL A 17 8.88 4.44 32.36
N LEU A 18 8.49 5.23 31.37
CA LEU A 18 7.11 5.26 30.88
C LEU A 18 6.67 3.87 30.39
N ALA A 19 7.44 3.23 29.52
CA ALA A 19 7.12 1.90 29.02
C ALA A 19 7.05 0.86 30.14
N SER A 20 7.99 0.90 31.09
CA SER A 20 8.00 0.01 32.26
C SER A 20 6.74 0.16 33.12
N ILE A 21 6.21 1.38 33.29
CA ILE A 21 4.93 1.61 33.97
C ILE A 21 3.78 0.95 33.19
N PHE A 22 3.72 1.13 31.87
CA PHE A 22 2.68 0.53 31.03
C PHE A 22 2.72 -1.00 31.03
N VAL A 23 3.91 -1.60 30.97
CA VAL A 23 4.10 -3.05 31.09
C VAL A 23 3.68 -3.55 32.47
N GLY A 24 4.02 -2.82 33.54
CA GLY A 24 3.58 -3.14 34.90
C GLY A 24 2.05 -3.13 35.04
N LEU A 25 1.39 -2.10 34.48
CA LEU A 25 -0.07 -2.01 34.43
C LEU A 25 -0.70 -3.13 33.58
N TYR A 26 -0.08 -3.46 32.44
CA TYR A 26 -0.47 -4.54 31.55
C TYR A 26 -0.47 -5.89 32.29
N ILE A 27 0.65 -6.25 32.90
CA ILE A 27 0.81 -7.52 33.62
C ILE A 27 -0.16 -7.57 34.81
N SER A 28 -0.32 -6.46 35.53
CA SER A 28 -1.28 -6.36 36.64
C SER A 28 -2.72 -6.57 36.18
N SER A 29 -3.10 -6.02 35.02
CA SER A 29 -4.41 -6.25 34.38
C SER A 29 -4.62 -7.74 34.08
N CYS A 30 -3.62 -8.41 33.50
CA CYS A 30 -3.69 -9.82 33.16
C CYS A 30 -3.78 -10.73 34.39
N LEU A 31 -2.95 -10.48 35.41
CA LEU A 31 -2.88 -11.30 36.62
C LEU A 31 -4.09 -11.11 37.56
N PHE A 32 -4.48 -9.86 37.82
CA PHE A 32 -5.48 -9.55 38.84
C PHE A 32 -6.90 -9.37 38.29
N VAL A 33 -7.07 -8.95 37.04
CA VAL A 33 -8.40 -8.69 36.44
C VAL A 33 -8.84 -9.87 35.58
N VAL A 34 -8.02 -10.31 34.64
CA VAL A 34 -8.37 -11.38 33.69
C VAL A 34 -8.11 -12.78 34.29
N LYS A 35 -7.19 -12.89 35.26
CA LYS A 35 -6.80 -14.14 35.95
C LYS A 35 -6.42 -15.30 35.00
N LYS A 36 -5.94 -14.98 33.80
CA LYS A 36 -5.53 -15.96 32.78
C LYS A 36 -4.34 -15.41 32.01
N VAL A 37 -3.20 -16.09 32.11
CA VAL A 37 -1.97 -15.76 31.38
C VAL A 37 -2.06 -16.35 29.97
N ARG A 38 -1.80 -15.53 28.95
CA ARG A 38 -1.79 -15.91 27.54
C ARG A 38 -0.36 -15.84 26.99
N LEU A 39 -0.12 -16.46 25.83
CA LEU A 39 1.18 -16.39 25.14
C LEU A 39 1.62 -14.94 24.87
N ALA A 40 0.68 -14.05 24.57
CA ALA A 40 0.94 -12.62 24.38
C ALA A 40 1.61 -11.95 25.60
N ASP A 41 1.31 -12.41 26.82
CA ASP A 41 1.86 -11.85 28.06
C ASP A 41 3.33 -12.24 28.25
N TYR A 42 3.68 -13.48 27.92
CA TYR A 42 5.08 -13.95 27.93
C TYR A 42 5.94 -13.23 26.88
N LEU A 43 5.39 -13.01 25.69
CA LEU A 43 6.07 -12.25 24.63
C LEU A 43 6.29 -10.78 25.02
N MET A 44 5.32 -10.16 25.71
CA MET A 44 5.46 -8.79 26.20
C MET A 44 6.54 -8.69 27.29
N LEU A 45 6.56 -9.63 28.24
CA LEU A 45 7.61 -9.69 29.26
C LEU A 45 8.99 -9.88 28.63
N LEU A 46 9.09 -10.76 27.64
CA LEU A 46 10.34 -10.99 26.88
C LEU A 46 10.80 -9.70 26.18
N ALA A 47 9.90 -8.99 25.51
CA ALA A 47 10.21 -7.72 24.86
C ALA A 47 10.75 -6.69 25.87
N TRP A 48 10.09 -6.54 27.02
CA TRP A 48 10.54 -5.62 28.08
C TRP A 48 11.90 -6.01 28.68
N LEU A 49 12.18 -7.31 28.87
CA LEU A 49 13.48 -7.78 29.35
C LEU A 49 14.61 -7.47 28.37
N ILE A 50 14.36 -7.60 27.07
CA ILE A 50 15.34 -7.25 26.05
C ILE A 50 15.56 -5.73 26.01
N ASP A 51 14.49 -4.93 26.10
CA ASP A 51 14.56 -3.47 26.17
C ASP A 51 15.32 -2.96 27.40
N LEU A 52 15.14 -3.59 28.57
CA LEU A 52 15.95 -3.31 29.76
C LEU A 52 17.45 -3.53 29.50
N GLY A 53 17.79 -4.63 28.81
CA GLY A 53 19.17 -4.91 28.40
C GLY A 53 19.75 -3.82 27.49
N MET A 54 18.95 -3.34 26.52
CA MET A 54 19.34 -2.23 25.64
C MET A 54 19.52 -0.92 26.42
N ALA A 55 18.56 -0.54 27.28
CA ALA A 55 18.63 0.69 28.06
C ALA A 55 19.87 0.74 28.99
N VAL A 56 20.13 -0.35 29.72
CA VAL A 56 21.30 -0.45 30.62
C VAL A 56 22.60 -0.32 29.83
N SER A 57 22.68 -0.94 28.66
CA SER A 57 23.87 -0.90 27.80
C SER A 57 24.14 0.51 27.26
N LEU A 58 23.09 1.24 26.86
CA LEU A 58 23.24 2.63 26.43
C LEU A 58 23.70 3.53 27.59
N PHE A 59 23.09 3.41 28.77
CA PHE A 59 23.49 4.23 29.92
C PHE A 59 24.94 3.98 30.33
N TYR A 60 25.38 2.72 30.28
CA TYR A 60 26.77 2.36 30.51
C TYR A 60 27.70 2.94 29.43
N ALA A 61 27.31 2.87 28.15
CA ALA A 61 28.07 3.45 27.05
C ALA A 61 28.22 4.98 27.18
N VAL A 62 27.14 5.69 27.51
CA VAL A 62 27.19 7.14 27.73
C VAL A 62 28.13 7.50 28.88
N GLY A 63 28.11 6.72 29.97
CA GLY A 63 29.06 6.87 31.08
C GLY A 63 30.53 6.63 30.71
N LYS A 64 30.81 6.08 29.52
CA LYS A 64 32.16 5.82 28.97
C LYS A 64 32.55 6.74 27.82
N GLY A 65 31.77 7.79 27.55
CA GLY A 65 32.08 8.79 26.52
C GLY A 65 31.18 8.74 25.28
N PHE A 66 30.15 7.89 25.26
CA PHE A 66 29.21 7.83 24.13
C PHE A 66 28.38 9.12 24.02
N GLY A 67 28.44 9.82 22.87
CA GLY A 67 27.83 11.15 22.70
C GLY A 67 28.80 12.34 22.78
N LEU A 68 30.10 12.07 23.01
CA LEU A 68 31.20 13.01 22.78
C LEU A 68 31.82 12.78 21.40
N HIS A 69 32.56 13.77 20.88
CA HIS A 69 33.37 13.58 19.69
C HIS A 69 34.50 12.59 19.96
N GLU A 70 34.95 11.87 18.92
CA GLU A 70 35.93 10.79 19.07
C GLU A 70 37.25 11.29 19.67
N HIS A 71 37.62 12.54 19.37
CA HIS A 71 38.80 13.20 19.91
C HIS A 71 38.70 13.62 21.39
N ASP A 72 37.50 13.67 21.95
CA ASP A 72 37.23 14.08 23.35
C ASP A 72 37.17 12.88 24.31
N ILE A 73 37.37 11.64 23.82
CA ILE A 73 37.24 10.41 24.60
C ILE A 73 38.61 10.04 25.20
N GLU A 74 38.63 9.74 26.50
CA GLU A 74 39.84 9.26 27.17
C GLU A 74 40.20 7.85 26.68
N SER A 75 41.46 7.63 26.28
CA SER A 75 41.97 6.38 25.70
C SER A 75 41.76 5.13 26.57
N HIS A 76 41.61 5.28 27.89
CA HIS A 76 41.31 4.16 28.80
C HIS A 76 39.84 3.70 28.72
N ASN A 77 38.93 4.57 28.31
CA ASN A 77 37.50 4.29 28.23
C ASN A 77 37.09 3.72 26.87
N GLU A 78 37.90 3.87 25.81
CA GLU A 78 37.60 3.36 24.45
C GLU A 78 37.22 1.88 24.43
N VAL A 79 37.99 1.02 25.12
CA VAL A 79 37.70 -0.43 25.14
C VAL A 79 36.40 -0.74 25.87
N ALA A 80 36.10 -0.03 26.96
CA ALA A 80 34.87 -0.22 27.73
C ALA A 80 33.65 0.34 26.97
N LEU A 81 33.81 1.49 26.32
CA LEU A 81 32.84 2.11 25.42
C LEU A 81 32.51 1.20 24.25
N ASN A 82 33.52 0.62 23.61
CA ASN A 82 33.36 -0.29 22.48
C ASN A 82 32.65 -1.59 22.91
N LYS A 83 32.97 -2.13 24.09
CA LYS A 83 32.23 -3.26 24.66
C LYS A 83 30.78 -2.90 24.99
N ALA A 84 30.54 -1.70 25.53
CA ALA A 84 29.20 -1.22 25.87
C ALA A 84 28.32 -1.02 24.63
N ALA A 85 28.87 -0.39 23.59
CA ALA A 85 28.22 -0.21 22.29
C ALA A 85 27.93 -1.58 21.65
N TYR A 86 28.91 -2.49 21.66
CA TYR A 86 28.72 -3.85 21.15
C TYR A 86 27.69 -4.67 21.94
N VAL A 87 27.55 -4.45 23.25
CA VAL A 87 26.53 -5.14 24.08
C VAL A 87 25.14 -4.56 23.86
N PHE A 88 25.02 -3.23 23.66
CA PHE A 88 23.80 -2.59 23.18
C PHE A 88 23.34 -3.20 21.85
N GLU A 89 24.31 -3.65 21.06
CA GLU A 89 24.12 -4.26 19.76
C GLU A 89 23.84 -5.79 19.87
N VAL A 90 24.63 -6.63 20.57
CA VAL A 90 24.63 -8.11 20.32
C VAL A 90 24.17 -9.06 21.44
N LEU A 91 24.37 -8.79 22.74
CA LEU A 91 24.24 -9.78 23.85
C LEU A 91 24.55 -11.28 23.54
N TYR A 92 25.84 -11.59 23.49
CA TYR A 92 26.54 -12.74 24.12
C TYR A 92 26.05 -14.19 23.85
N VAL A 93 26.65 -14.86 22.86
CA VAL A 93 26.78 -16.34 22.86
C VAL A 93 27.92 -16.73 23.80
N CYS A 94 27.56 -17.40 24.89
CA CYS A 94 28.48 -17.89 25.91
C CYS A 94 29.16 -19.20 25.46
N ILE A 95 30.34 -19.18 24.82
CA ILE A 95 31.29 -20.32 24.81
C ILE A 95 32.76 -19.81 24.71
N TYR A 96 33.50 -19.86 25.82
CA TYR A 96 34.99 -19.95 25.87
C TYR A 96 35.35 -21.44 26.15
N PRO A 97 36.58 -21.98 25.92
CA PRO A 97 37.88 -21.34 26.17
C PRO A 97 39.06 -21.75 25.21
N PRO A 98 40.37 -21.71 25.58
CA PRO A 98 41.35 -20.67 25.20
C PRO A 98 42.63 -21.21 24.51
N THR A 99 43.49 -20.36 23.89
CA THR A 99 44.98 -20.47 23.98
C THR A 99 45.74 -19.34 23.26
N SER A 100 46.45 -18.54 24.08
CA SER A 100 47.82 -18.00 23.94
C SER A 100 48.45 -17.71 22.56
N SER A 101 48.77 -16.43 22.31
CA SER A 101 50.13 -15.83 22.14
C SER A 101 50.03 -14.46 21.42
N LYS A 102 50.25 -13.31 22.06
CA LYS A 102 51.52 -12.56 22.27
C LYS A 102 52.19 -11.95 20.99
N ILE A 103 52.21 -10.60 20.97
CA ILE A 103 53.29 -9.64 20.59
C ILE A 103 53.28 -9.01 19.17
N LEU A 104 52.92 -7.70 19.06
CA LEU A 104 53.80 -6.53 18.70
C LEU A 104 53.00 -5.19 18.60
N PRO A 105 53.62 -4.02 18.84
CA PRO A 105 52.98 -2.70 18.76
C PRO A 105 53.34 -1.94 17.46
N VAL A 106 52.36 -1.37 16.75
CA VAL A 106 52.57 -0.42 15.64
C VAL A 106 51.38 0.57 15.52
N PRO A 107 51.60 1.77 14.96
CA PRO A 107 50.89 3.00 15.29
C PRO A 107 49.64 3.25 14.41
N TRP A 108 48.61 3.78 15.08
CA TRP A 108 47.53 4.66 14.63
C TRP A 108 47.21 4.72 13.13
N GLU A 109 46.25 3.92 12.68
CA GLU A 109 45.39 4.26 11.52
C GLU A 109 44.09 3.44 11.56
N GLY A 110 42.95 4.14 11.61
CA GLY A 110 41.60 3.72 11.21
C GLY A 110 41.05 2.38 11.71
N ARG A 111 40.36 2.37 12.87
CA ARG A 111 39.55 1.20 13.31
C ARG A 111 38.05 1.50 13.21
N THR A 112 37.42 1.03 12.14
CA THR A 112 35.95 1.04 11.97
C THR A 112 35.36 -0.20 12.65
N LEU A 113 34.83 -0.06 13.87
CA LEU A 113 34.05 -1.10 14.53
C LEU A 113 32.69 -1.25 13.84
N ARG A 114 32.26 -2.49 13.54
CA ARG A 114 30.99 -2.80 12.85
C ARG A 114 30.19 -3.86 13.61
N SER A 115 28.88 -3.63 13.73
CA SER A 115 28.03 -4.14 14.80
C SER A 115 26.69 -4.73 14.33
N MET A 116 26.07 -5.56 15.18
CA MET A 116 24.88 -6.39 14.94
C MET A 116 23.84 -6.11 16.07
N CYS A 117 22.54 -5.85 15.80
CA CYS A 117 21.60 -5.21 16.76
C CYS A 117 20.47 -6.08 17.40
N LEU A 118 20.13 -5.82 18.70
CA LEU A 118 19.00 -6.36 19.51
C LEU A 118 17.64 -5.67 19.32
N LYS A 119 17.62 -4.56 18.57
CA LYS A 119 16.42 -3.76 18.30
C LYS A 119 15.33 -4.59 17.60
N ASP A 120 15.69 -5.27 16.51
CA ASP A 120 14.72 -5.98 15.66
C ASP A 120 14.05 -7.17 16.39
N PRO A 121 14.76 -7.99 17.18
CA PRO A 121 14.13 -8.98 18.07
C PRO A 121 13.10 -8.39 19.05
N THR A 122 13.40 -7.21 19.61
CA THR A 122 12.52 -6.56 20.60
C THR A 122 11.24 -6.04 19.93
N SER A 123 11.38 -5.36 18.79
CA SER A 123 10.27 -4.89 17.97
C SER A 123 9.40 -6.06 17.49
N MET A 124 10.02 -7.13 17.00
CA MET A 124 9.34 -8.36 16.59
C MET A 124 8.53 -8.98 17.75
N ALA A 125 9.12 -9.10 18.95
CA ALA A 125 8.43 -9.65 20.12
C ALA A 125 7.23 -8.80 20.56
N ALA A 126 7.37 -7.47 20.56
CA ALA A 126 6.27 -6.55 20.89
C ALA A 126 5.12 -6.65 19.86
N LYS A 127 5.44 -6.65 18.56
CA LYS A 127 4.46 -6.80 17.47
C LYS A 127 3.72 -8.14 17.53
N ASN A 128 4.45 -9.22 17.81
CA ASN A 128 3.87 -10.55 18.00
C ASN A 128 2.90 -10.61 19.18
N SER A 129 3.18 -9.92 20.29
CA SER A 129 2.26 -9.83 21.43
C SER A 129 0.90 -9.23 21.03
N VAL A 130 0.91 -8.13 20.26
CA VAL A 130 -0.31 -7.47 19.76
C VAL A 130 -1.09 -8.37 18.80
N LEU A 131 -0.41 -9.00 17.85
CA LEU A 131 -1.06 -9.87 16.85
C LEU A 131 -1.70 -11.10 17.50
N VAL A 132 -1.00 -11.76 18.43
CA VAL A 132 -1.57 -12.88 19.21
C VAL A 132 -2.79 -12.43 20.03
N PHE A 133 -2.78 -11.20 20.57
CA PHE A 133 -3.96 -10.63 21.23
C PHE A 133 -5.14 -10.43 20.27
N PHE A 134 -4.90 -9.87 19.07
CA PHE A 134 -5.94 -9.72 18.05
C PHE A 134 -6.46 -11.06 17.50
N LEU A 135 -5.60 -12.08 17.42
CA LEU A 135 -6.03 -13.43 17.05
C LEU A 135 -7.08 -13.96 18.04
N ALA A 136 -6.90 -13.72 19.34
CA ALA A 136 -7.87 -14.10 20.36
C ALA A 136 -9.20 -13.30 20.26
N LEU A 137 -9.16 -12.08 19.72
CA LEU A 137 -10.35 -11.23 19.54
C LEU A 137 -11.16 -11.58 18.27
N THR A 138 -10.53 -12.18 17.27
CA THR A 138 -11.15 -12.45 15.95
C THR A 138 -11.91 -13.78 15.87
N HIS A 139 -12.09 -14.48 16.99
CA HIS A 139 -12.86 -15.74 17.08
C HIS A 139 -14.26 -15.55 16.47
N GLY A 140 -14.50 -16.17 15.31
CA GLY A 140 -15.77 -16.15 14.58
C GLY A 140 -15.72 -15.49 13.19
N LYS A 141 -14.74 -14.64 12.88
CA LYS A 141 -14.62 -13.99 11.55
C LYS A 141 -13.39 -14.47 10.79
N LYS A 142 -13.59 -15.49 9.93
CA LYS A 142 -12.52 -16.17 9.16
C LYS A 142 -11.58 -15.23 8.41
N THR A 143 -12.09 -14.12 7.84
CA THR A 143 -11.24 -13.23 7.04
C THR A 143 -10.25 -12.43 7.87
N PHE A 144 -10.68 -11.89 9.03
CA PHE A 144 -9.80 -11.15 9.93
C PHE A 144 -8.77 -12.07 10.58
N PHE A 145 -9.16 -13.32 10.86
CA PHE A 145 -8.25 -14.35 11.34
C PHE A 145 -7.10 -14.59 10.35
N TRP A 146 -7.41 -14.81 9.07
CA TRP A 146 -6.37 -15.01 8.04
C TRP A 146 -5.51 -13.76 7.81
N ALA A 147 -6.11 -12.57 7.79
CA ALA A 147 -5.33 -11.33 7.68
C ALA A 147 -4.33 -11.18 8.84
N ASN A 148 -4.74 -11.50 10.06
CA ASN A 148 -3.88 -11.45 11.23
C ASN A 148 -2.73 -12.48 11.17
N ILE A 149 -3.04 -13.72 10.76
CA ILE A 149 -2.03 -14.77 10.55
C ILE A 149 -1.02 -14.36 9.48
N VAL A 150 -1.46 -13.79 8.36
CA VAL A 150 -0.56 -13.32 7.29
C VAL A 150 0.38 -12.24 7.83
N THR A 151 -0.14 -11.23 8.53
CA THR A 151 0.71 -10.19 9.13
C THR A 151 1.66 -10.76 10.16
N LEU A 152 1.25 -11.74 10.97
CA LEU A 152 2.11 -12.45 11.91
C LEU A 152 3.26 -13.16 11.19
N VAL A 153 2.98 -13.88 10.11
CA VAL A 153 4.01 -14.54 9.30
C VAL A 153 4.96 -13.52 8.69
N VAL A 154 4.46 -12.41 8.14
CA VAL A 154 5.29 -11.35 7.55
C VAL A 154 6.20 -10.71 8.60
N VAL A 155 5.67 -10.34 9.76
CA VAL A 155 6.46 -9.73 10.85
C VAL A 155 7.58 -10.66 11.31
N ASN A 156 7.31 -11.96 11.46
CA ASN A 156 8.33 -12.93 11.86
C ASN A 156 9.33 -13.21 10.74
N ALA A 157 8.89 -13.32 9.48
CA ALA A 157 9.77 -13.54 8.35
C ALA A 157 10.72 -12.36 8.12
N VAL A 158 10.19 -11.13 8.17
CA VAL A 158 10.98 -9.90 8.02
C VAL A 158 11.88 -9.70 9.24
N GLY A 159 11.36 -9.87 10.47
CA GLY A 159 12.17 -9.78 11.68
C GLY A 159 13.30 -10.81 11.70
N LEU A 160 13.03 -12.04 11.24
CA LEU A 160 14.05 -13.08 11.08
C LEU A 160 15.06 -12.72 9.98
N ALA A 161 14.61 -12.23 8.84
CA ALA A 161 15.50 -11.86 7.74
C ALA A 161 16.42 -10.68 8.14
N LEU A 162 15.88 -9.66 8.78
CA LEU A 162 16.65 -8.53 9.31
C LEU A 162 17.62 -9.01 10.38
N THR A 163 17.20 -9.85 11.32
CA THR A 163 18.14 -10.42 12.30
C THR A 163 19.23 -11.24 11.63
N MET A 164 18.92 -12.07 10.63
CA MET A 164 19.92 -12.84 9.87
C MET A 164 20.89 -11.95 9.09
N ASP A 165 20.42 -10.90 8.42
CA ASP A 165 21.26 -9.89 7.77
C ASP A 165 22.25 -9.27 8.77
N GLN A 166 21.77 -8.97 9.98
CA GLN A 166 22.60 -8.47 11.07
C GLN A 166 23.59 -9.53 11.61
N ILE A 167 23.22 -10.82 11.67
CA ILE A 167 24.14 -11.91 12.10
C ILE A 167 25.30 -12.08 11.11
N PHE A 168 25.00 -12.03 9.82
CA PHE A 168 25.95 -12.35 8.74
C PHE A 168 26.52 -11.11 8.05
N HIS A 169 26.43 -9.95 8.69
CA HIS A 169 26.83 -8.64 8.14
C HIS A 169 28.32 -8.53 7.74
N CYS A 170 29.17 -9.37 8.34
CA CYS A 170 30.59 -9.48 8.04
C CYS A 170 30.94 -10.89 7.55
N HIS A 171 31.80 -10.98 6.53
CA HIS A 171 32.33 -12.25 6.05
C HIS A 171 33.86 -12.29 6.22
N PRO A 172 34.40 -13.09 7.16
CA PRO A 172 33.72 -14.00 8.11
C PRO A 172 33.05 -13.25 9.28
N VAL A 173 32.04 -13.88 9.92
CA VAL A 173 31.32 -13.31 11.09
C VAL A 173 32.28 -12.95 12.24
N SER A 174 33.43 -13.63 12.32
CA SER A 174 34.49 -13.34 13.28
C SER A 174 35.14 -11.97 13.14
N ALA A 175 35.07 -11.36 11.97
CA ALA A 175 35.51 -9.99 11.71
C ALA A 175 34.76 -8.98 12.59
N GLY A 176 33.49 -9.26 12.90
CA GLY A 176 32.64 -8.35 13.67
C GLY A 176 33.06 -8.20 15.14
N PHE A 177 33.94 -9.07 15.65
CA PHE A 177 34.34 -9.07 17.06
C PHE A 177 35.85 -9.23 17.32
N ARG A 178 36.69 -9.38 16.27
CA ARG A 178 38.15 -9.45 16.41
C ARG A 178 38.78 -8.13 15.95
N PHE A 179 39.60 -7.54 16.81
CA PHE A 179 40.24 -6.24 16.60
C PHE A 179 41.53 -6.30 15.75
N GLU A 180 41.68 -7.30 14.89
CA GLU A 180 42.93 -7.58 14.18
C GLU A 180 42.83 -7.47 12.65
N THR A 181 43.91 -6.95 12.09
CA THR A 181 44.09 -6.31 10.78
C THR A 181 44.21 -7.30 9.62
N LEU A 182 43.11 -7.86 9.14
CA LEU A 182 43.06 -8.50 7.83
C LEU A 182 41.91 -7.88 7.00
N GLU A 183 42.13 -7.72 5.70
CA GLU A 183 41.19 -7.15 4.73
C GLU A 183 39.89 -7.97 4.66
N GLU A 184 38.98 -7.74 5.61
CA GLU A 184 37.70 -8.43 5.70
C GLU A 184 36.56 -7.49 5.26
N HIS A 185 35.72 -7.97 4.33
CA HIS A 185 34.64 -7.19 3.73
C HIS A 185 33.39 -7.27 4.63
N CYS A 186 33.10 -6.19 5.34
CA CYS A 186 31.84 -6.00 6.06
C CYS A 186 30.97 -4.96 5.33
N ALA A 187 29.65 -5.13 5.36
CA ALA A 187 28.72 -4.14 4.82
C ALA A 187 28.70 -2.85 5.69
N GLY A 188 28.15 -1.76 5.16
CA GLY A 188 28.02 -0.48 5.88
C GLY A 188 26.82 -0.49 6.85
N ILE A 189 26.97 0.09 8.05
CA ILE A 189 25.91 0.14 9.08
C ILE A 189 24.74 1.05 8.68
N PHE A 190 25.03 2.25 8.14
CA PHE A 190 23.98 3.20 7.73
C PHE A 190 23.00 2.61 6.69
N PRO A 191 23.47 1.91 5.63
CA PRO A 191 22.59 1.17 4.73
C PRO A 191 21.63 0.22 5.43
N SER A 192 22.12 -0.58 6.38
CA SER A 192 21.28 -1.57 7.06
C SER A 192 20.24 -0.92 7.97
N PHE A 193 20.58 0.18 8.67
CA PHE A 193 19.64 0.93 9.52
C PHE A 193 18.59 1.71 8.72
N LEU A 194 19.00 2.35 7.63
CA LEU A 194 18.09 3.02 6.70
C LEU A 194 17.23 2.00 5.93
N GLY A 195 17.78 0.79 5.70
CA GLY A 195 17.08 -0.34 5.10
C GLY A 195 16.03 -0.96 6.01
N SER A 196 16.28 -1.12 7.32
CA SER A 196 15.32 -1.76 8.24
C SER A 196 14.12 -0.87 8.60
N SER A 197 14.31 0.45 8.62
CA SER A 197 13.30 1.40 9.12
C SER A 197 11.97 1.39 8.34
N PRO A 198 11.95 1.33 7.00
CA PRO A 198 10.70 1.29 6.23
C PRO A 198 9.92 -0.02 6.42
N TYR A 199 10.59 -1.15 6.67
CA TYR A 199 9.93 -2.40 7.02
C TYR A 199 9.23 -2.31 8.38
N ASN A 200 9.86 -1.64 9.36
CA ASN A 200 9.23 -1.37 10.65
C ASN A 200 7.98 -0.51 10.48
N ILE A 201 8.09 0.63 9.77
CA ILE A 201 6.95 1.51 9.49
C ILE A 201 5.82 0.74 8.78
N ALA A 202 6.13 -0.03 7.74
CA ALA A 202 5.12 -0.79 6.99
C ALA A 202 4.40 -1.82 7.87
N THR A 203 5.13 -2.53 8.75
CA THR A 203 4.54 -3.50 9.68
C THR A 203 3.73 -2.82 10.80
N ASP A 204 4.11 -1.62 11.24
CA ASP A 204 3.35 -0.85 12.23
C ASP A 204 2.02 -0.33 11.66
N VAL A 205 2.04 0.17 10.42
CA VAL A 205 0.82 0.52 9.69
C VAL A 205 -0.08 -0.71 9.49
N ALA A 206 0.50 -1.89 9.21
CA ALA A 206 -0.23 -3.16 9.11
C ALA A 206 -1.06 -3.45 10.36
N ILE A 207 -0.38 -3.42 11.51
CA ILE A 207 -0.95 -3.76 12.81
C ILE A 207 -2.03 -2.74 13.20
N LEU A 208 -1.81 -1.47 12.85
CA LEU A 208 -2.76 -0.39 13.06
C LEU A 208 -4.08 -0.63 12.30
N LEU A 209 -4.03 -1.05 11.05
CA LEU A 209 -5.23 -1.11 10.21
C LEU A 209 -6.08 -2.38 10.45
N ILE A 210 -5.49 -3.49 10.93
CA ILE A 210 -6.20 -4.76 11.18
C ILE A 210 -7.45 -4.65 12.10
N PRO A 211 -7.38 -4.00 13.29
CA PRO A 211 -8.51 -3.95 14.21
C PRO A 211 -9.58 -2.93 13.78
N ILE A 212 -9.27 -1.98 12.88
CA ILE A 212 -10.17 -0.90 12.49
C ILE A 212 -11.53 -1.46 12.02
N PRO A 213 -11.60 -2.33 10.99
CA PRO A 213 -12.89 -2.79 10.44
C PRO A 213 -13.69 -3.70 11.37
N LEU A 214 -13.04 -4.31 12.36
CA LEU A 214 -13.73 -5.07 13.40
C LEU A 214 -14.49 -4.14 14.35
N LEU A 215 -13.94 -2.95 14.60
CA LEU A 215 -14.37 -2.05 15.67
C LEU A 215 -15.45 -1.03 15.26
N THR A 216 -15.59 -0.66 13.98
CA THR A 216 -16.66 0.28 13.56
C THR A 216 -17.97 -0.37 13.17
N ARG A 217 -17.98 -1.67 12.88
CA ARG A 217 -19.25 -2.39 12.66
C ARG A 217 -20.05 -2.58 13.96
N MET A 218 -19.47 -2.22 15.08
CA MET A 218 -20.17 -2.10 16.34
C MET A 218 -20.54 -0.63 16.54
N THR A 219 -21.82 -0.33 16.75
CA THR A 219 -22.31 0.98 17.20
C THR A 219 -21.84 1.21 18.63
N LEU A 220 -20.54 1.49 18.80
CA LEU A 220 -19.94 1.66 20.10
C LEU A 220 -20.27 3.05 20.65
N PRO A 221 -20.65 3.17 21.93
CA PRO A 221 -20.84 4.47 22.56
C PRO A 221 -19.53 5.27 22.50
N LEU A 222 -19.64 6.60 22.33
CA LEU A 222 -18.54 7.55 22.06
C LEU A 222 -17.32 7.38 22.99
N ARG A 223 -17.54 6.89 24.22
CA ARG A 223 -16.51 6.62 25.23
C ARG A 223 -15.61 5.41 24.92
N GLN A 224 -16.12 4.39 24.23
CA GLN A 224 -15.31 3.27 23.73
C GLN A 224 -14.53 3.63 22.47
N LYS A 225 -15.03 4.59 21.69
CA LYS A 225 -14.33 5.20 20.55
C LYS A 225 -13.10 6.00 21.01
N LEU A 226 -13.12 6.60 22.19
CA LEU A 226 -11.99 7.37 22.75
C LEU A 226 -10.73 6.51 22.98
N ILE A 227 -10.86 5.32 23.57
CA ILE A 227 -9.72 4.39 23.79
C ILE A 227 -9.11 3.95 22.46
N LEU A 228 -9.97 3.76 21.45
CA LEU A 228 -9.54 3.42 20.11
C LEU A 228 -8.79 4.58 19.43
N VAL A 229 -9.28 5.81 19.62
CA VAL A 229 -8.58 7.02 19.15
C VAL A 229 -7.24 7.21 19.86
N VAL A 230 -7.15 6.92 21.17
CA VAL A 230 -5.89 6.99 21.94
C VAL A 230 -4.88 5.94 21.48
N THR A 231 -5.31 4.69 21.26
CA THR A 231 -4.45 3.63 20.69
C THR A 231 -3.95 3.99 19.31
N PHE A 232 -4.81 4.51 18.44
CA PHE A 232 -4.38 4.98 17.11
C PHE A 232 -3.49 6.22 17.16
N GLY A 233 -3.75 7.15 18.08
CA GLY A 233 -2.91 8.33 18.26
C GLY A 233 -1.49 7.97 18.69
N ILE A 234 -1.35 7.03 19.63
CA ILE A 234 -0.03 6.54 20.07
C ILE A 234 0.69 5.78 18.96
N ALA A 235 -0.02 4.97 18.18
CA ALA A 235 0.57 4.27 17.03
C ALA A 235 1.03 5.24 15.92
N ILE A 236 0.30 6.33 15.67
CA ILE A 236 0.74 7.41 14.77
C ILE A 236 2.01 8.08 15.31
N LEU A 237 2.13 8.28 16.63
CA LEU A 237 3.34 8.82 17.25
C LEU A 237 4.56 7.90 17.07
N VAL A 238 4.40 6.57 17.09
CA VAL A 238 5.48 5.62 16.77
C VAL A 238 6.02 5.89 15.37
N ILE A 239 5.11 6.04 14.40
CA ILE A 239 5.50 6.30 13.00
C ILE A 239 6.21 7.66 12.87
N VAL A 240 5.75 8.70 13.57
CA VAL A 240 6.43 10.00 13.60
C VAL A 240 7.85 9.89 14.15
N VAL A 241 8.03 9.12 15.24
CA VAL A 241 9.35 8.85 15.83
C VAL A 241 10.28 8.15 14.84
N ASP A 242 9.78 7.17 14.09
CA ASP A 242 10.54 6.48 13.05
C ASP A 242 10.98 7.43 11.93
N VAL A 243 10.08 8.31 11.47
CA VAL A 243 10.38 9.31 10.43
C VAL A 243 11.43 10.32 10.92
N VAL A 244 11.33 10.79 12.17
CA VAL A 244 12.32 11.71 12.75
C VAL A 244 13.69 11.05 12.88
N ARG A 245 13.76 9.77 13.27
CA ARG A 245 15.02 9.02 13.32
C ARG A 245 15.67 8.97 11.94
N ILE A 246 14.89 8.63 10.91
CA ILE A 246 15.36 8.56 9.53
C ILE A 246 15.87 9.92 9.05
N ALA A 247 15.11 11.00 9.29
CA ALA A 247 15.53 12.36 8.94
C ALA A 247 16.88 12.74 9.55
N PHE A 248 17.10 12.36 10.80
CA PHE A 248 18.34 12.65 11.49
C PHE A 248 19.52 11.83 10.93
N LEU A 249 19.32 10.52 10.73
CA LEU A 249 20.31 9.62 10.14
C LEU A 249 20.70 10.07 8.73
N GLU A 250 19.73 10.48 7.91
CA GLU A 250 19.96 10.91 6.54
C GLU A 250 20.67 12.27 6.48
N ASN A 251 20.27 13.26 7.31
CA ASN A 251 20.96 14.55 7.39
C ASN A 251 22.44 14.41 7.79
N THR A 252 22.75 13.50 8.70
CA THR A 252 24.15 13.21 9.07
C THR A 252 24.91 12.54 7.93
N ALA A 253 24.28 11.62 7.20
CA ALA A 253 24.91 10.98 6.05
C ALA A 253 25.12 11.95 4.87
N ILE A 254 24.17 12.84 4.57
CA ILE A 254 24.28 13.87 3.52
C ILE A 254 25.43 14.84 3.82
N ALA A 255 25.56 15.28 5.08
CA ALA A 255 26.64 16.16 5.51
C ALA A 255 28.03 15.49 5.33
N GLN A 256 28.10 14.17 5.47
CA GLN A 256 29.33 13.41 5.23
C GLN A 256 29.58 13.15 3.73
N LEU A 257 28.54 12.90 2.92
CA LEU A 257 28.62 12.76 1.46
C LEU A 257 29.18 14.01 0.78
N GLN A 258 28.67 15.19 1.16
CA GLN A 258 29.14 16.48 0.62
C GLN A 258 30.62 16.74 0.90
N ARG A 259 31.14 16.24 2.03
CA ARG A 259 32.56 16.40 2.40
C ARG A 259 33.49 15.42 1.68
N HIS A 260 32.96 14.31 1.15
CA HIS A 260 33.77 13.20 0.62
C HIS A 260 33.47 12.83 -0.85
N HIS A 261 32.61 13.57 -1.56
CA HIS A 261 32.20 13.30 -2.94
C HIS A 261 31.70 11.85 -3.18
N GLY A 262 31.11 11.22 -2.17
CA GLY A 262 30.50 9.89 -2.30
C GLY A 262 29.23 9.94 -3.15
N THR A 263 28.99 8.90 -3.95
CA THR A 263 27.82 8.84 -4.85
C THR A 263 26.57 8.25 -4.18
N ASN A 264 26.75 7.39 -3.17
CA ASN A 264 25.66 6.71 -2.47
C ASN A 264 25.79 6.84 -0.95
N VAL A 265 24.66 6.96 -0.24
CA VAL A 265 24.59 7.03 1.23
C VAL A 265 25.30 5.86 1.91
N GLY A 266 25.41 4.71 1.22
CA GLY A 266 26.09 3.52 1.74
C GLY A 266 27.61 3.47 1.64
N GLU A 267 28.25 4.42 0.96
CA GLU A 267 29.73 4.46 0.79
C GLU A 267 30.43 5.34 1.83
N VAL A 268 29.68 5.91 2.78
CA VAL A 268 30.19 6.88 3.74
C VAL A 268 30.92 6.20 4.91
N GLY A 269 32.23 6.40 5.00
CA GLY A 269 33.03 6.02 6.17
C GLY A 269 32.83 6.97 7.35
N ASN A 270 32.58 6.43 8.54
CA ASN A 270 32.23 7.21 9.73
C ASN A 270 33.49 7.66 10.51
N ARG A 271 33.81 8.95 10.51
CA ARG A 271 34.98 9.53 11.22
C ARG A 271 34.67 10.13 12.60
N ASP A 272 33.40 10.10 13.02
CA ASP A 272 32.91 10.59 14.31
C ASP A 272 31.68 9.76 14.71
N TYR A 273 31.86 8.45 14.85
CA TYR A 273 30.76 7.51 15.13
C TYR A 273 30.09 7.83 16.46
N THR A 274 30.88 8.00 17.52
CA THR A 274 30.41 8.16 18.89
C THR A 274 29.49 9.36 19.08
N TYR A 275 29.73 10.45 18.38
CA TYR A 275 28.92 11.67 18.44
C TYR A 275 27.64 11.57 17.59
N ASN A 276 27.74 10.98 16.40
CA ASN A 276 26.61 10.88 15.46
C ASN A 276 25.66 9.72 15.78
N ALA A 277 26.17 8.57 16.21
CA ALA A 277 25.40 7.40 16.59
C ALA A 277 24.60 7.60 17.89
N ALA A 278 25.02 8.55 18.75
CA ALA A 278 24.37 8.80 20.04
C ALA A 278 22.88 9.14 19.92
N TYR A 279 22.50 10.00 18.97
CA TYR A 279 21.09 10.29 18.73
C TYR A 279 20.36 9.16 18.00
N ALA A 280 21.02 8.41 17.13
CA ALA A 280 20.42 7.25 16.48
C ALA A 280 20.03 6.15 17.49
N PHE A 281 20.89 5.90 18.49
CA PHE A 281 20.60 4.96 19.58
C PHE A 281 19.53 5.46 20.52
N MET A 282 19.54 6.76 20.86
CA MET A 282 18.45 7.38 21.63
C MET A 282 17.10 7.17 20.94
N TRP A 283 16.99 7.51 19.64
CA TRP A 283 15.75 7.33 18.89
C TRP A 283 15.34 5.85 18.73
N SER A 284 16.30 4.92 18.71
CA SER A 284 16.03 3.48 18.70
C SER A 284 15.41 2.99 20.01
N ILE A 285 15.88 3.50 21.16
CA ILE A 285 15.23 3.22 22.46
C ILE A 285 13.82 3.82 22.49
N VAL A 286 13.64 5.05 22.01
CA VAL A 286 12.32 5.71 21.97
C VAL A 286 11.32 4.92 21.12
N GLU A 287 11.72 4.44 19.94
CA GLU A 287 10.90 3.59 19.05
C GLU A 287 10.43 2.32 19.75
N VAL A 288 11.37 1.56 20.35
CA VAL A 288 11.05 0.30 21.04
C VAL A 288 10.10 0.55 22.21
N ASN A 289 10.40 1.56 23.03
CA ASN A 289 9.59 1.91 24.20
C ASN A 289 8.19 2.40 23.82
N MET A 290 8.05 3.16 22.74
CA MET A 290 6.75 3.60 22.24
C MET A 290 5.97 2.42 21.64
N THR A 291 6.64 1.48 20.95
CA THR A 291 6.03 0.25 20.43
C THR A 291 5.47 -0.62 21.55
N ILE A 292 6.26 -0.83 22.62
CA ILE A 292 5.82 -1.56 23.83
C ILE A 292 4.64 -0.84 24.48
N THR A 293 4.73 0.48 24.66
CA THR A 293 3.66 1.29 25.24
C THR A 293 2.36 1.15 24.43
N CYS A 294 2.45 1.29 23.11
CA CYS A 294 1.32 1.14 22.18
C CYS A 294 0.69 -0.25 22.28
N ALA A 295 1.52 -1.30 22.34
CA ALA A 295 1.08 -2.67 22.47
C ALA A 295 0.34 -2.94 23.79
N CYS A 296 0.69 -2.22 24.86
CA CYS A 296 0.05 -2.36 26.16
C CYS A 296 -1.34 -1.70 26.24
N VAL A 297 -1.63 -0.65 25.48
CA VAL A 297 -2.86 0.14 25.65
C VAL A 297 -4.17 -0.65 25.43
N PRO A 298 -4.33 -1.51 24.41
CA PRO A 298 -5.60 -2.21 24.16
C PRO A 298 -6.06 -3.12 25.31
N THR A 299 -5.13 -3.67 26.10
CA THR A 299 -5.41 -4.61 27.20
C THR A 299 -5.62 -3.93 28.56
N LEU A 300 -5.41 -2.61 28.64
CA LEU A 300 -5.70 -1.81 29.84
C LEU A 300 -7.19 -1.48 30.01
N LYS A 301 -8.03 -1.72 29.00
CA LYS A 301 -9.49 -1.51 29.04
C LYS A 301 -10.18 -2.05 30.32
N PRO A 302 -10.03 -3.34 30.70
CA PRO A 302 -10.70 -3.88 31.89
C PRO A 302 -10.18 -3.29 33.21
N LEU A 303 -8.93 -2.80 33.25
CA LEU A 303 -8.37 -2.13 34.42
C LEU A 303 -8.91 -0.70 34.57
N ALA A 304 -8.96 0.05 33.46
CA ALA A 304 -9.55 1.39 33.43
C ALA A 304 -11.03 1.38 33.88
N ALA A 305 -11.77 0.34 33.52
CA ALA A 305 -13.15 0.15 33.96
C ALA A 305 -13.32 -0.07 35.48
N ARG A 306 -12.26 -0.50 36.18
CA ARG A 306 -12.30 -0.83 37.61
C ARG A 306 -11.72 0.27 38.49
N VAL A 307 -10.70 0.99 38.00
CA VAL A 307 -9.99 2.05 38.75
C VAL A 307 -10.78 3.36 38.78
N SER A 308 -11.58 3.64 37.75
CA SER A 308 -12.47 4.80 37.75
C SER A 308 -13.82 4.45 37.12
N PRO A 309 -14.81 4.00 37.92
CA PRO A 309 -16.19 3.93 37.46
C PRO A 309 -16.72 5.34 37.11
N PHE A 310 -16.10 6.42 37.60
CA PHE A 310 -16.43 7.81 37.28
C PHE A 310 -16.12 8.19 35.82
N LEU A 311 -15.12 7.56 35.18
CA LEU A 311 -14.83 7.71 33.75
C LEU A 311 -15.79 6.92 32.84
N LEU A 312 -16.57 5.97 33.39
CA LEU A 312 -17.43 5.05 32.64
C LEU A 312 -18.90 5.02 33.10
N GLY A 313 -19.27 5.70 34.19
CA GLY A 313 -20.62 5.71 34.75
C GLY A 313 -21.59 6.62 33.99
N ASN A 314 -22.83 6.16 33.85
CA ASN A 314 -23.94 6.98 33.39
C ASN A 314 -24.38 7.91 34.54
N ALA A 315 -24.32 9.23 34.32
CA ALA A 315 -24.92 10.21 35.25
C ALA A 315 -26.44 9.99 35.46
N LYS A 316 -27.07 9.15 34.63
CA LYS A 316 -28.50 8.82 34.68
C LYS A 316 -28.86 7.70 35.67
N GLU A 317 -27.92 6.83 36.03
CA GLU A 317 -28.17 5.74 37.01
C GLU A 317 -28.04 6.24 38.46
N MET A 318 -27.22 7.26 38.70
CA MET A 318 -27.04 7.84 40.04
C MET A 318 -28.29 8.60 40.52
N SER A 319 -29.01 9.26 39.60
CA SER A 319 -30.27 9.94 39.92
C SER A 319 -31.45 8.97 40.15
N GLN A 320 -31.38 7.73 39.65
CA GLN A 320 -32.41 6.71 39.88
C GLN A 320 -32.13 5.84 41.12
N ALA A 321 -30.87 5.72 41.53
CA ALA A 321 -30.50 5.04 42.78
C ALA A 321 -30.91 5.87 44.02
N GLU A 322 -30.81 7.20 43.98
CA GLU A 322 -31.27 8.08 45.07
C GLU A 322 -32.80 8.14 45.19
N GLU A 323 -33.55 7.85 44.12
CA GLU A 323 -35.02 7.88 44.12
C GLU A 323 -35.66 6.52 44.48
N GLY A 324 -34.90 5.41 44.37
CA GLY A 324 -35.37 4.05 44.67
C GLY A 324 -35.30 3.67 46.15
N GLU A 325 -34.40 4.28 46.93
CA GLU A 325 -34.17 3.93 48.34
C GLU A 325 -35.22 4.52 49.29
N SER A 326 -36.09 5.42 48.81
CA SER A 326 -37.13 6.07 49.61
C SER A 326 -38.51 5.39 49.54
N LYS A 327 -38.67 4.32 48.74
CA LYS A 327 -39.99 3.65 48.55
C LYS A 327 -40.08 2.21 49.07
N GLU A 328 -38.99 1.59 49.54
CA GLU A 328 -39.03 0.26 50.16
C GLU A 328 -39.09 0.33 51.71
N PHE A 329 -40.14 0.94 52.24
CA PHE A 329 -40.59 0.69 53.61
C PHE A 329 -42.10 0.51 53.63
N THR A 330 -42.66 -0.42 52.84
CA THR A 330 -43.97 -1.00 53.17
C THR A 330 -44.18 -2.37 52.52
N GLN A 331 -44.31 -3.38 53.38
CA GLN A 331 -45.06 -4.64 53.23
C GLN A 331 -44.51 -5.83 52.42
N ALA A 332 -44.36 -6.93 53.16
CA ALA A 332 -44.54 -8.34 52.76
C ALA A 332 -45.73 -8.92 53.58
N PRO A 333 -46.14 -10.21 53.47
CA PRO A 333 -46.08 -11.21 52.38
C PRO A 333 -47.46 -11.91 52.11
N GLY A 334 -47.62 -12.67 51.00
CA GLY A 334 -48.81 -13.51 50.80
C GLY A 334 -48.88 -14.40 49.54
N ARG A 335 -48.46 -15.66 49.72
CA ARG A 335 -48.75 -16.95 49.04
C ARG A 335 -49.96 -17.09 48.06
N GLY A 336 -49.79 -17.87 46.99
CA GLY A 336 -50.85 -18.75 46.43
C GLY A 336 -51.03 -18.82 44.89
N GLU A 337 -50.82 -20.02 44.36
CA GLU A 337 -50.96 -20.58 43.00
C GLU A 337 -52.14 -20.20 42.06
N ASN A 338 -51.86 -20.44 40.76
CA ASN A 338 -52.72 -20.72 39.59
C ASN A 338 -53.50 -19.54 38.97
N MET A 339 -53.31 -19.26 37.68
CA MET A 339 -53.96 -19.94 36.55
C MET A 339 -53.58 -19.25 35.22
N ALA A 340 -53.70 -20.00 34.13
CA ALA A 340 -53.52 -19.62 32.73
C ALA A 340 -54.00 -18.22 32.32
N GLY A 341 -53.21 -17.56 31.47
CA GLY A 341 -53.63 -16.39 30.71
C GLY A 341 -52.53 -15.33 30.64
N GLU A 342 -52.08 -15.05 29.42
CA GLU A 342 -51.32 -13.86 29.02
C GLU A 342 -49.77 -13.93 29.10
N MET A 343 -49.20 -13.48 27.98
CA MET A 343 -47.78 -13.22 27.70
C MET A 343 -46.88 -14.39 27.28
N MET A 344 -47.47 -15.39 26.61
CA MET A 344 -46.83 -16.17 25.54
C MET A 344 -47.19 -15.61 24.14
N GLU A 345 -47.53 -14.32 24.06
CA GLU A 345 -48.00 -13.65 22.83
C GLU A 345 -47.30 -12.28 22.63
N VAL A 346 -45.98 -12.25 22.83
CA VAL A 346 -45.14 -11.09 22.43
C VAL A 346 -43.89 -11.53 21.65
N ILE A 347 -43.69 -12.85 21.47
CA ILE A 347 -42.48 -13.41 20.83
C ILE A 347 -42.73 -13.86 19.38
N THR A 348 -43.96 -13.76 18.86
CA THR A 348 -44.26 -14.14 17.47
C THR A 348 -45.17 -13.12 16.78
N SER A 349 -44.61 -11.99 16.36
CA SER A 349 -45.16 -11.23 15.23
C SER A 349 -44.03 -10.71 14.35
N HIS A 350 -44.11 -11.07 13.07
CA HIS A 350 -43.25 -10.60 11.99
C HIS A 350 -43.32 -9.07 11.87
N PRO A 351 -42.23 -8.36 11.55
CA PRO A 351 -42.35 -7.00 11.05
C PRO A 351 -42.73 -7.07 9.55
N GLU A 352 -44.03 -6.97 9.29
CA GLU A 352 -44.57 -6.58 7.98
C GLU A 352 -44.21 -5.12 7.64
N GLU A 353 -44.18 -4.87 6.34
CA GLU A 353 -43.95 -3.61 5.65
C GLU A 353 -44.78 -2.44 6.21
N ARG A 354 -44.14 -1.27 6.36
CA ARG A 354 -44.85 0.01 6.36
C ARG A 354 -44.47 0.81 5.12
N THR A 355 -45.33 0.77 4.13
CA THR A 355 -45.40 1.75 3.05
C THR A 355 -45.99 3.07 3.53
N ALA A 356 -45.30 4.15 3.14
CA ALA A 356 -45.77 5.50 2.76
C ALA A 356 -46.73 6.29 3.68
N GLU A 357 -46.26 7.44 4.20
CA GLU A 357 -46.56 8.79 3.65
C GLU A 357 -46.13 9.91 4.62
N ALA A 358 -45.17 10.73 4.18
CA ALA A 358 -45.09 12.18 4.45
C ALA A 358 -44.02 12.78 3.51
N ARG A 359 -44.44 13.26 2.34
CA ARG A 359 -43.59 13.99 1.38
C ARG A 359 -43.44 15.45 1.85
N ASP A 360 -42.21 15.86 2.14
CA ASP A 360 -41.83 17.27 2.21
C ASP A 360 -41.45 17.76 0.80
N PRO A 361 -42.11 18.77 0.21
CA PRO A 361 -41.92 19.15 -1.20
C PRO A 361 -40.65 19.95 -1.53
N TYR A 362 -39.74 20.23 -0.58
CA TYR A 362 -38.63 21.18 -0.80
C TYR A 362 -37.21 20.67 -0.49
N ALA A 363 -36.98 19.39 -0.28
CA ALA A 363 -35.63 18.85 -0.02
C ALA A 363 -34.88 18.41 -1.31
N HIS A 364 -34.71 19.31 -2.28
CA HIS A 364 -33.83 19.07 -3.45
C HIS A 364 -32.52 19.85 -3.34
N HIS A 365 -31.66 19.45 -2.41
CA HIS A 365 -30.22 19.70 -2.49
C HIS A 365 -29.49 18.52 -1.84
N VAL A 366 -28.92 17.64 -2.65
CA VAL A 366 -28.05 16.57 -2.15
C VAL A 366 -26.74 17.21 -1.71
N SER A 367 -26.59 17.46 -0.42
CA SER A 367 -25.32 17.90 0.17
C SER A 367 -24.40 16.68 0.32
N PHE A 368 -23.09 16.87 0.12
CA PHE A 368 -22.05 15.84 0.28
C PHE A 368 -22.15 15.07 1.61
N VAL A 369 -22.64 15.74 2.67
CA VAL A 369 -22.80 15.17 4.02
C VAL A 369 -23.96 14.16 4.10
N ASN A 370 -25.02 14.31 3.29
CA ASN A 370 -26.15 13.36 3.28
C ASN A 370 -25.80 12.00 2.65
N VAL A 371 -24.74 11.93 1.85
CA VAL A 371 -24.22 10.67 1.28
C VAL A 371 -23.71 9.73 2.38
N LEU A 372 -23.17 10.28 3.47
CA LEU A 372 -22.62 9.50 4.60
C LEU A 372 -23.68 8.71 5.38
N ASN A 373 -24.97 9.04 5.24
CA ASN A 373 -26.09 8.49 6.04
C ASN A 373 -27.07 7.59 5.26
N MET A 374 -26.87 7.35 3.96
CA MET A 374 -27.74 6.45 3.19
C MET A 374 -27.41 4.97 3.48
N ARG A 375 -28.45 4.12 3.61
CA ARG A 375 -28.26 2.66 3.55
C ARG A 375 -27.56 2.32 2.23
N PRO A 376 -26.60 1.39 2.19
CA PRO A 376 -25.91 1.07 0.95
C PRO A 376 -26.92 0.44 -0.01
N ALA A 377 -27.46 1.25 -0.92
CA ALA A 377 -28.24 0.78 -2.05
C ALA A 377 -27.34 -0.11 -2.92
N SER A 378 -27.92 -1.15 -3.51
CA SER A 378 -27.22 -1.96 -4.49
C SER A 378 -26.74 -1.08 -5.63
N MET A 379 -25.46 -1.15 -5.99
CA MET A 379 -24.89 -0.30 -7.05
C MET A 379 -25.56 -0.54 -8.41
N LEU A 380 -26.20 -1.71 -8.59
CA LEU A 380 -26.93 -2.12 -9.80
C LEU A 380 -28.36 -1.59 -9.87
N ARG A 381 -28.90 -1.09 -8.73
CA ARG A 381 -30.25 -0.52 -8.63
C ARG A 381 -30.29 0.99 -8.79
N LEU A 382 -29.13 1.65 -8.72
CA LEU A 382 -29.03 3.10 -8.77
C LEU A 382 -29.43 3.67 -10.14
N ASN A 383 -30.25 4.71 -10.13
CA ASN A 383 -30.57 5.45 -11.36
C ASN A 383 -29.40 6.39 -11.77
N ASN A 384 -29.47 7.03 -12.95
CA ASN A 384 -28.43 7.94 -13.45
C ASN A 384 -28.11 9.09 -12.48
N ARG A 385 -29.12 9.64 -11.78
CA ARG A 385 -28.91 10.73 -10.81
C ARG A 385 -28.30 10.26 -9.49
N GLU A 386 -28.64 9.05 -9.07
CA GLU A 386 -28.21 8.47 -7.78
C GLU A 386 -26.84 7.79 -7.88
N SER A 387 -26.49 7.31 -9.07
CA SER A 387 -25.15 6.77 -9.36
C SER A 387 -24.10 7.86 -9.58
N LEU A 388 -24.50 9.12 -9.79
CA LEU A 388 -23.56 10.20 -10.05
C LEU A 388 -22.63 10.52 -8.85
N PRO A 389 -23.12 10.70 -7.60
CA PRO A 389 -22.25 10.93 -6.45
C PRO A 389 -21.18 9.85 -6.20
N PRO A 390 -21.49 8.53 -6.16
CA PRO A 390 -20.45 7.52 -5.97
C PRO A 390 -19.47 7.45 -7.15
N ASN A 391 -19.93 7.69 -8.38
CA ASN A 391 -19.03 7.75 -9.55
C ASN A 391 -18.10 8.97 -9.51
N ILE A 392 -18.58 10.16 -9.12
CA ILE A 392 -17.73 11.36 -8.95
C ILE A 392 -16.69 11.13 -7.85
N LEU A 393 -17.11 10.51 -6.74
CA LEU A 393 -16.23 10.17 -5.63
C LEU A 393 -15.08 9.27 -6.12
N ILE A 394 -15.39 8.13 -6.74
CA ILE A 394 -14.35 7.21 -7.24
C ILE A 394 -13.52 7.86 -8.36
N THR A 395 -14.10 8.70 -9.21
CA THR A 395 -13.37 9.44 -10.26
C THR A 395 -12.38 10.45 -9.70
N THR A 396 -12.75 11.15 -8.63
CA THR A 396 -11.86 12.08 -7.93
C THR A 396 -10.69 11.32 -7.30
N LEU A 397 -10.97 10.14 -6.74
CA LEU A 397 -9.98 9.25 -6.15
C LEU A 397 -9.04 8.66 -7.22
N PHE A 398 -9.57 8.31 -8.41
CA PHE A 398 -8.80 7.95 -9.60
C PHE A 398 -7.82 9.04 -10.02
N CYS A 399 -8.22 10.32 -9.96
CA CYS A 399 -7.33 11.44 -10.22
C CYS A 399 -6.22 11.53 -9.17
N LEU A 400 -6.59 11.47 -7.89
CA LEU A 400 -5.67 11.59 -6.75
C LEU A 400 -4.62 10.48 -6.72
N TRP A 401 -5.01 9.22 -6.91
CA TRP A 401 -4.00 8.16 -7.01
C TRP A 401 -3.29 8.18 -8.35
N GLY A 402 -3.95 8.59 -9.45
CA GLY A 402 -3.31 8.72 -10.76
C GLY A 402 -2.11 9.67 -10.70
N PHE A 403 -2.24 10.72 -9.88
CA PHE A 403 -1.13 11.59 -9.50
C PHE A 403 -0.02 10.87 -8.72
N SER A 404 -0.37 10.12 -7.68
CA SER A 404 0.60 9.29 -6.92
C SER A 404 1.36 8.31 -7.82
N TYR A 405 0.64 7.61 -8.69
CA TYR A 405 1.18 6.67 -9.67
C TYR A 405 2.14 7.34 -10.65
N GLY A 406 1.74 8.46 -11.26
CA GLY A 406 2.59 9.21 -12.19
C GLY A 406 3.90 9.66 -11.53
N LEU A 407 3.84 10.07 -10.25
CA LEU A 407 5.02 10.47 -9.49
C LEU A 407 5.99 9.29 -9.27
N ILE A 408 5.49 8.12 -8.83
CA ILE A 408 6.32 6.91 -8.67
C ILE A 408 6.98 6.47 -9.96
N ASN A 409 6.27 6.53 -11.08
CA ASN A 409 6.83 6.11 -12.37
C ASN A 409 8.04 6.97 -12.76
N VAL A 410 7.93 8.30 -12.60
CA VAL A 410 9.06 9.21 -12.86
C VAL A 410 10.22 8.96 -11.89
N LEU A 411 9.92 8.76 -10.60
CA LEU A 411 10.95 8.46 -9.60
C LEU A 411 11.71 7.18 -9.97
N ASN A 412 11.00 6.09 -10.27
CA ASN A 412 11.60 4.79 -10.64
C ASN A 412 12.53 4.88 -11.85
N THR A 413 12.11 5.58 -12.91
CA THR A 413 12.96 5.77 -14.10
C THR A 413 14.25 6.52 -13.76
N ARG A 414 14.17 7.55 -12.91
CA ARG A 414 15.37 8.30 -12.47
C ARG A 414 16.28 7.48 -11.56
N PHE A 415 15.71 6.60 -10.72
CA PHE A 415 16.52 5.65 -9.95
C PHE A 415 17.34 4.73 -10.83
N GLY A 416 16.79 4.20 -11.92
CA GLY A 416 17.53 3.35 -12.86
C GLY A 416 18.78 4.05 -13.41
N VAL A 417 18.67 5.34 -13.71
CA VAL A 417 19.80 6.18 -14.17
C VAL A 417 20.84 6.39 -13.07
N VAL A 418 20.42 6.69 -11.84
CA VAL A 418 21.33 6.93 -10.71
C VAL A 418 22.04 5.64 -10.29
N ALA A 419 21.32 4.53 -10.25
CA ALA A 419 21.84 3.21 -9.91
C ALA A 419 22.68 2.58 -11.03
N LYS A 420 22.81 3.26 -12.19
CA LYS A 420 23.55 2.78 -13.38
C LYS A 420 23.12 1.36 -13.80
N LEU A 421 21.81 1.11 -13.74
CA LEU A 421 21.26 -0.17 -14.18
C LEU A 421 21.49 -0.35 -15.68
N THR A 422 21.76 -1.59 -16.06
CA THR A 422 21.77 -1.99 -17.46
C THR A 422 20.35 -1.98 -18.04
N ASP A 423 20.23 -1.88 -19.37
CA ASP A 423 18.92 -1.82 -20.03
C ASP A 423 18.03 -3.04 -19.68
N TRP A 424 18.63 -4.23 -19.55
CA TRP A 424 17.91 -5.46 -19.18
C TRP A 424 17.47 -5.50 -17.71
N GLU A 425 18.22 -4.86 -16.80
CA GLU A 425 17.80 -4.69 -15.41
C GLU A 425 16.64 -3.71 -15.31
N SER A 426 16.68 -2.62 -16.09
CA SER A 426 15.60 -1.63 -16.15
C SER A 426 14.31 -2.25 -16.71
N ASP A 427 14.40 -2.97 -17.83
CA ASP A 427 13.26 -3.70 -18.41
C ASP A 427 12.76 -4.79 -17.45
N GLY A 428 13.66 -5.45 -16.71
CA GLY A 428 13.32 -6.42 -15.67
C GLY A 428 12.55 -5.82 -14.49
N LEU A 429 12.86 -4.59 -14.08
CA LEU A 429 12.12 -3.88 -13.04
C LEU A 429 10.72 -3.47 -13.50
N HIS A 430 10.59 -2.99 -14.74
CA HIS A 430 9.29 -2.72 -15.36
C HIS A 430 8.44 -4.00 -15.45
N ALA A 431 9.07 -5.11 -15.88
CA ALA A 431 8.41 -6.41 -15.92
C ALA A 431 7.98 -6.90 -14.54
N ALA A 432 8.78 -6.67 -13.49
CA ALA A 432 8.45 -7.01 -12.12
C ALA A 432 7.20 -6.23 -11.64
N TYR A 433 7.11 -4.96 -11.98
CA TYR A 433 5.96 -4.11 -11.66
C TYR A 433 4.66 -4.65 -12.28
N PHE A 434 4.67 -4.93 -13.59
CA PHE A 434 3.51 -5.54 -14.28
C PHE A 434 3.27 -7.02 -13.89
N GLY A 435 4.30 -7.72 -13.39
CA GLY A 435 4.15 -9.03 -12.75
C GLY A 435 3.27 -8.96 -11.49
N GLY A 436 3.36 -7.86 -10.74
CA GLY A 436 2.45 -7.57 -9.62
C GLY A 436 0.98 -7.55 -10.04
N TYR A 437 0.66 -7.00 -11.22
CA TYR A 437 -0.70 -6.97 -11.78
C TYR A 437 -1.27 -8.35 -12.11
N LEU A 438 -0.42 -9.38 -12.28
CA LEU A 438 -0.89 -10.77 -12.39
C LEU A 438 -1.26 -11.35 -11.02
N ILE A 439 -0.43 -11.11 -10.01
CA ILE A 439 -0.53 -11.72 -8.69
C ILE A 439 -1.66 -11.08 -7.86
N GLY A 440 -1.68 -9.74 -7.80
CA GLY A 440 -2.59 -8.98 -6.94
C GLY A 440 -4.07 -9.25 -7.23
N PRO A 441 -4.57 -8.90 -8.43
CA PRO A 441 -5.95 -9.17 -8.84
C PRO A 441 -6.36 -10.64 -8.74
N PHE A 442 -5.50 -11.55 -9.19
CA PHE A 442 -5.87 -12.97 -9.33
C PHE A 442 -5.94 -13.69 -7.98
N ILE A 443 -4.96 -13.45 -7.09
CA ILE A 443 -4.88 -14.10 -5.78
C ILE A 443 -5.69 -13.32 -4.75
N VAL A 444 -5.35 -12.05 -4.56
CA VAL A 444 -5.94 -11.21 -3.51
C VAL A 444 -7.31 -10.71 -3.95
N GLY A 445 -7.41 -10.12 -5.15
CA GLY A 445 -8.64 -9.52 -5.66
C GLY A 445 -9.80 -10.47 -5.79
N ARG A 446 -9.58 -11.68 -6.30
CA ARG A 446 -10.62 -12.71 -6.37
C ARG A 446 -11.17 -13.08 -4.99
N TYR A 447 -10.31 -13.16 -3.99
CA TYR A 447 -10.73 -13.49 -2.63
C TYR A 447 -11.46 -12.32 -1.97
N THR A 448 -10.91 -11.11 -2.04
CA THR A 448 -11.47 -9.92 -1.38
C THR A 448 -12.77 -9.47 -2.02
N LEU A 449 -12.88 -9.42 -3.35
CA LEU A 449 -14.10 -8.99 -4.03
C LEU A 449 -15.28 -9.94 -3.77
N LYS A 450 -15.03 -11.26 -3.74
CA LYS A 450 -16.09 -12.25 -3.48
C LYS A 450 -16.55 -12.30 -2.05
N ARG A 451 -15.64 -12.12 -1.07
CA ARG A 451 -15.97 -12.33 0.35
C ARG A 451 -16.13 -11.07 1.18
N LEU A 452 -15.45 -10.00 0.80
CA LEU A 452 -15.40 -8.76 1.57
C LEU A 452 -16.11 -7.59 0.88
N GLY A 453 -16.28 -7.66 -0.45
CA GLY A 453 -16.94 -6.64 -1.25
C GLY A 453 -16.00 -5.59 -1.82
N TYR A 454 -16.57 -4.58 -2.48
CA TYR A 454 -15.84 -3.52 -3.18
C TYR A 454 -15.10 -2.59 -2.22
N ALA A 455 -15.81 -2.09 -1.20
CA ALA A 455 -15.23 -1.15 -0.23
C ALA A 455 -13.99 -1.73 0.47
N ALA A 456 -14.06 -2.99 0.89
CA ALA A 456 -12.94 -3.66 1.53
C ALA A 456 -11.77 -3.92 0.56
N THR A 457 -12.07 -4.17 -0.72
CA THR A 457 -11.02 -4.40 -1.71
C THR A 457 -10.23 -3.12 -2.01
N PHE A 458 -10.89 -1.96 -2.04
CA PHE A 458 -10.20 -0.66 -2.12
C PHE A 458 -9.22 -0.45 -0.97
N ILE A 459 -9.64 -0.71 0.27
CA ILE A 459 -8.81 -0.55 1.47
C ILE A 459 -7.58 -1.48 1.40
N VAL A 460 -7.78 -2.75 1.03
CA VAL A 460 -6.69 -3.72 0.90
C VAL A 460 -5.71 -3.33 -0.21
N GLY A 461 -6.22 -2.84 -1.35
CA GLY A 461 -5.37 -2.37 -2.46
C GLY A 461 -4.51 -1.17 -2.08
N LEU A 462 -5.10 -0.16 -1.44
CA LEU A 462 -4.38 1.04 -0.97
C LEU A 462 -3.33 0.69 0.07
N TYR A 463 -3.63 -0.29 0.92
CA TYR A 463 -2.69 -0.76 1.92
C TYR A 463 -1.49 -1.50 1.30
N ILE A 464 -1.73 -2.46 0.41
CA ILE A 464 -0.65 -3.18 -0.29
C ILE A 464 0.21 -2.20 -1.09
N TYR A 465 -0.43 -1.23 -1.74
CA TYR A 465 0.25 -0.17 -2.47
C TYR A 465 1.11 0.71 -1.54
N ALA A 466 0.56 1.20 -0.43
CA ALA A 466 1.30 1.99 0.58
C ALA A 466 2.50 1.24 1.17
N CYS A 467 2.38 -0.08 1.37
CA CYS A 467 3.51 -0.91 1.78
C CYS A 467 4.56 -1.01 0.67
N GLY A 468 4.15 -1.28 -0.57
CA GLY A 468 5.05 -1.35 -1.72
C GLY A 468 5.83 -0.05 -1.93
N THR A 469 5.17 1.10 -1.78
CA THR A 469 5.81 2.40 -1.92
C THR A 469 6.84 2.68 -0.83
N LEU A 470 6.59 2.27 0.41
CA LEU A 470 7.60 2.31 1.48
C LEU A 470 8.80 1.40 1.22
N LEU A 471 8.59 0.25 0.57
CA LEU A 471 9.67 -0.69 0.23
C LEU A 471 10.64 -0.15 -0.83
N PHE A 472 10.29 0.91 -1.57
CA PHE A 472 11.26 1.59 -2.43
C PHE A 472 12.33 2.36 -1.65
N TRP A 473 12.02 2.84 -0.44
CA TRP A 473 13.03 3.48 0.41
C TRP A 473 14.22 2.57 0.71
N PRO A 474 14.04 1.38 1.31
CA PRO A 474 15.16 0.50 1.63
C PRO A 474 15.82 -0.03 0.37
N SER A 475 15.06 -0.21 -0.72
CA SER A 475 15.62 -0.58 -2.02
C SER A 475 16.59 0.48 -2.54
N ALA A 476 16.22 1.76 -2.45
CA ALA A 476 17.08 2.89 -2.84
C ALA A 476 18.34 3.01 -1.98
N VAL A 477 18.24 2.71 -0.69
CA VAL A 477 19.37 2.73 0.24
C VAL A 477 20.34 1.58 -0.03
N LEU A 478 19.82 0.38 -0.26
CA LEU A 478 20.61 -0.83 -0.50
C LEU A 478 21.18 -0.87 -1.92
N GLY A 479 20.61 -0.11 -2.87
CA GLY A 479 21.07 -0.06 -4.26
C GLY A 479 21.03 -1.42 -4.98
N SER A 480 20.17 -2.33 -4.52
CA SER A 480 20.19 -3.75 -4.93
C SER A 480 18.99 -4.10 -5.82
N VAL A 481 19.26 -4.60 -7.03
CA VAL A 481 18.22 -4.97 -8.02
C VAL A 481 17.15 -5.92 -7.45
N PRO A 482 17.49 -7.02 -6.74
CA PRO A 482 16.49 -7.88 -6.11
C PRO A 482 15.51 -7.16 -5.17
N THR A 483 16.00 -6.17 -4.40
CA THR A 483 15.14 -5.42 -3.46
C THR A 483 14.14 -4.53 -4.21
N PHE A 484 14.58 -3.92 -5.32
CA PHE A 484 13.72 -3.16 -6.20
C PHE A 484 12.70 -4.04 -6.94
N ILE A 485 13.05 -5.27 -7.32
CA ILE A 485 12.10 -6.23 -7.92
C ILE A 485 10.95 -6.53 -6.97
N VAL A 486 11.26 -6.85 -5.71
CA VAL A 486 10.23 -7.14 -4.69
C VAL A 486 9.33 -5.94 -4.47
N SER A 487 9.90 -4.74 -4.34
CA SER A 487 9.14 -3.50 -4.15
C SER A 487 8.21 -3.20 -5.32
N ASN A 488 8.68 -3.39 -6.56
CA ASN A 488 7.87 -3.24 -7.76
C ASN A 488 6.70 -4.26 -7.82
N ILE A 489 6.95 -5.53 -7.49
CA ILE A 489 5.89 -6.56 -7.48
C ILE A 489 4.81 -6.22 -6.45
N VAL A 490 5.20 -5.84 -5.23
CA VAL A 490 4.23 -5.49 -4.17
C VAL A 490 3.42 -4.25 -4.56
N THR A 491 4.08 -3.23 -5.08
CA THR A 491 3.44 -1.99 -5.54
C THR A 491 2.45 -2.26 -6.68
N GLY A 492 2.88 -3.03 -7.70
CA GLY A 492 2.04 -3.42 -8.82
C GLY A 492 0.86 -4.31 -8.41
N ALA A 493 1.03 -5.18 -7.40
CA ALA A 493 -0.07 -5.99 -6.86
C ALA A 493 -1.14 -5.13 -6.18
N GLY A 494 -0.74 -4.10 -5.42
CA GLY A 494 -1.65 -3.14 -4.79
C GLY A 494 -2.41 -2.31 -5.82
N LEU A 495 -1.70 -1.76 -6.81
CA LEU A 495 -2.31 -0.98 -7.89
C LEU A 495 -3.23 -1.81 -8.77
N GLY A 496 -2.82 -3.01 -9.17
CA GLY A 496 -3.68 -3.95 -9.90
C GLY A 496 -4.99 -4.22 -9.16
N LEU A 497 -4.93 -4.36 -7.84
CA LEU A 497 -6.13 -4.57 -7.01
C LEU A 497 -7.07 -3.35 -7.01
N LEU A 498 -6.50 -2.15 -6.94
CA LEU A 498 -7.26 -0.89 -7.00
C LEU A 498 -7.92 -0.70 -8.36
N GLU A 499 -7.17 -0.92 -9.44
CA GLU A 499 -7.71 -0.82 -10.79
C GLU A 499 -8.79 -1.86 -11.05
N THR A 500 -8.61 -3.10 -10.59
CA THR A 500 -9.64 -4.15 -10.69
C THR A 500 -10.94 -3.66 -10.08
N THR A 501 -10.87 -3.13 -8.87
CA THR A 501 -12.04 -2.77 -8.07
C THR A 501 -12.72 -1.54 -8.63
N ALA A 502 -11.94 -0.52 -8.98
CA ALA A 502 -12.49 0.74 -9.46
C ALA A 502 -13.04 0.67 -10.89
N ASN A 503 -12.31 0.01 -11.80
CA ASN A 503 -12.78 -0.14 -13.17
C ASN A 503 -14.10 -0.92 -13.20
N SER A 504 -14.20 -1.99 -12.40
CA SER A 504 -15.44 -2.76 -12.30
C SER A 504 -16.54 -2.01 -11.55
N PHE A 505 -16.21 -1.26 -10.50
CA PHE A 505 -17.15 -0.40 -9.79
C PHE A 505 -17.79 0.65 -10.71
N ILE A 506 -16.99 1.46 -11.41
CA ILE A 506 -17.50 2.51 -12.32
C ILE A 506 -18.30 1.91 -13.49
N SER A 507 -17.86 0.75 -13.98
CA SER A 507 -18.57 0.05 -15.05
C SER A 507 -19.99 -0.37 -14.61
N MET A 508 -20.16 -0.81 -13.36
CA MET A 508 -21.42 -1.38 -12.87
C MET A 508 -22.28 -0.43 -12.02
N CYS A 509 -21.73 0.66 -11.52
CA CYS A 509 -22.45 1.61 -10.66
C CYS A 509 -23.37 2.51 -11.51
N GLY A 510 -24.66 2.17 -11.53
CA GLY A 510 -25.69 2.81 -12.34
C GLY A 510 -25.98 2.08 -13.67
N PRO A 511 -26.85 2.65 -14.53
CA PRO A 511 -27.33 1.98 -15.74
C PRO A 511 -26.20 1.48 -16.64
N LEU A 512 -26.28 0.22 -17.08
CA LEU A 512 -25.21 -0.46 -17.83
C LEU A 512 -25.03 0.11 -19.24
N GLU A 513 -26.04 0.80 -19.78
CA GLU A 513 -25.99 1.45 -21.09
C GLU A 513 -24.84 2.48 -21.23
N TYR A 514 -24.48 3.16 -20.13
CA TYR A 514 -23.42 4.18 -20.11
C TYR A 514 -22.09 3.68 -19.53
N SER A 515 -21.94 2.37 -19.32
CA SER A 515 -20.78 1.76 -18.63
C SER A 515 -19.44 2.20 -19.24
N GLU A 516 -19.31 2.11 -20.56
CA GLU A 516 -18.08 2.44 -21.28
C GLU A 516 -17.78 3.95 -21.21
N ILE A 517 -18.82 4.79 -21.31
CA ILE A 517 -18.68 6.25 -21.25
C ILE A 517 -18.20 6.66 -19.85
N ARG A 518 -18.85 6.16 -18.79
CA ARG A 518 -18.47 6.43 -17.40
C ARG A 518 -17.02 6.05 -17.15
N LEU A 519 -16.62 4.86 -17.60
CA LEU A 519 -15.26 4.37 -17.37
C LEU A 519 -14.22 5.18 -18.16
N CYS A 520 -14.48 5.52 -19.42
CA CYS A 520 -13.59 6.39 -20.22
C CYS A 520 -13.40 7.77 -19.57
N VAL A 521 -14.48 8.39 -19.08
CA VAL A 521 -14.41 9.70 -18.40
C VAL A 521 -13.61 9.59 -17.10
N ALA A 522 -13.89 8.58 -16.28
CA ALA A 522 -13.19 8.39 -15.01
C ALA A 522 -11.69 8.16 -15.21
N GLN A 523 -11.32 7.32 -16.19
CA GLN A 523 -9.94 7.12 -16.60
C GLN A 523 -9.32 8.37 -17.25
N GLY A 524 -10.10 9.23 -17.90
CA GLY A 524 -9.64 10.54 -18.35
C GLY A 524 -9.14 11.39 -17.17
N PHE A 525 -9.89 11.46 -16.07
CA PHE A 525 -9.45 12.15 -14.85
C PHE A 525 -8.22 11.52 -14.20
N GLN A 526 -8.09 10.18 -14.21
CA GLN A 526 -6.86 9.50 -13.81
C GLN A 526 -5.65 9.98 -14.65
N GLY A 527 -5.83 10.10 -15.97
CA GLY A 527 -4.80 10.59 -16.90
C GLY A 527 -4.39 12.05 -16.64
N ILE A 528 -5.35 12.91 -16.25
CA ILE A 528 -5.07 14.29 -15.81
C ILE A 528 -4.15 14.26 -14.57
N GLY A 529 -4.48 13.43 -13.58
CA GLY A 529 -3.65 13.24 -12.39
C GLY A 529 -2.21 12.82 -12.74
N GLY A 530 -2.06 11.82 -13.60
CA GLY A 530 -0.76 11.33 -14.05
C GLY A 530 0.06 12.37 -14.81
N THR A 531 -0.58 13.13 -15.71
CA THR A 531 0.08 14.20 -16.47
C THR A 531 0.53 15.34 -15.55
N ALA A 532 -0.29 15.73 -14.57
CA ALA A 532 0.07 16.73 -13.58
C ALA A 532 1.24 16.28 -12.69
N ALA A 533 1.28 14.99 -12.32
CA ALA A 533 2.37 14.42 -11.55
C ALA A 533 3.69 14.42 -12.32
N TYR A 534 3.66 14.05 -13.61
CA TYR A 534 4.84 14.07 -14.46
C TYR A 534 5.49 15.45 -14.50
N GLU A 535 4.70 16.49 -14.79
CA GLU A 535 5.17 17.88 -14.84
C GLU A 535 5.68 18.40 -13.49
N LEU A 536 5.00 18.05 -12.40
CA LEU A 536 5.45 18.42 -11.06
C LEU A 536 6.78 17.73 -10.71
N ALA A 537 6.90 16.44 -10.99
CA ALA A 537 8.09 15.66 -10.71
C ALA A 537 9.31 16.25 -11.44
N GLU A 538 9.21 16.46 -12.75
CA GLU A 538 10.32 17.00 -13.55
C GLU A 538 10.72 18.42 -13.14
N ARG A 539 9.75 19.30 -12.82
CA ARG A 539 10.03 20.72 -12.56
C ARG A 539 10.33 21.06 -11.10
N ALA A 540 9.75 20.36 -10.14
CA ALA A 540 9.88 20.69 -8.72
C ALA A 540 10.91 19.83 -7.98
N ILE A 541 10.99 18.54 -8.28
CA ILE A 541 11.85 17.59 -7.55
C ILE A 541 13.25 17.51 -8.15
N PHE A 542 13.37 17.54 -9.48
CA PHE A 542 14.65 17.32 -10.19
C PHE A 542 15.33 18.60 -10.70
N LYS A 543 14.99 19.77 -10.15
CA LYS A 543 15.53 21.07 -10.59
C LYS A 543 17.04 21.26 -10.36
N SER A 544 17.66 20.50 -9.45
CA SER A 544 19.07 20.67 -9.04
C SER A 544 19.95 19.51 -9.53
N SER A 545 21.03 19.82 -10.25
CA SER A 545 21.88 18.87 -11.00
C SER A 545 22.90 18.09 -10.15
N ASN A 546 22.61 17.81 -8.88
CA ASN A 546 23.50 17.04 -8.01
C ASN A 546 22.90 15.66 -7.67
N ASN A 547 23.54 14.60 -8.16
CA ASN A 547 23.06 13.20 -8.10
C ASN A 547 22.65 12.72 -6.68
N VAL A 548 23.31 13.19 -5.63
CA VAL A 548 23.07 12.73 -4.24
C VAL A 548 21.80 13.33 -3.63
N ILE A 549 21.51 14.60 -3.93
CA ILE A 549 20.32 15.30 -3.40
C ILE A 549 19.04 14.76 -4.05
N GLN A 550 19.13 14.26 -5.28
CA GLN A 550 18.00 13.67 -6.01
C GLN A 550 17.51 12.36 -5.39
N VAL A 551 18.43 11.49 -4.94
CA VAL A 551 18.09 10.23 -4.25
C VAL A 551 17.36 10.51 -2.94
N VAL A 552 17.83 11.51 -2.18
CA VAL A 552 17.21 11.97 -0.92
C VAL A 552 15.79 12.45 -1.17
N HIS A 553 15.58 13.38 -2.11
CA HIS A 553 14.23 13.88 -2.41
C HIS A 553 13.26 12.78 -2.85
N ALA A 554 13.76 11.78 -3.56
CA ALA A 554 12.96 10.65 -3.99
C ALA A 554 12.54 9.73 -2.81
N GLN A 555 13.40 9.55 -1.81
CA GLN A 555 13.05 8.81 -0.58
C GLN A 555 11.91 9.50 0.20
N TRP A 556 12.02 10.82 0.41
CA TRP A 556 10.96 11.61 1.04
C TRP A 556 9.66 11.62 0.23
N ALA A 557 9.75 11.59 -1.10
CA ALA A 557 8.59 11.47 -1.96
C ALA A 557 7.87 10.13 -1.77
N TYR A 558 8.60 9.00 -1.69
CA TYR A 558 7.98 7.68 -1.44
C TYR A 558 7.24 7.61 -0.10
N LEU A 559 7.83 8.18 0.95
CA LEU A 559 7.19 8.25 2.26
C LEU A 559 5.93 9.12 2.23
N GLY A 560 5.99 10.28 1.57
CA GLY A 560 4.83 11.15 1.41
C GLY A 560 3.68 10.47 0.66
N ILE A 561 4.02 9.71 -0.39
CA ILE A 561 3.04 8.94 -1.15
C ILE A 561 2.40 7.84 -0.30
N SER A 562 3.20 7.07 0.46
CA SER A 562 2.66 6.03 1.33
C SER A 562 1.70 6.58 2.39
N PHE A 563 2.06 7.70 3.04
CA PHE A 563 1.15 8.36 3.99
C PHE A 563 -0.13 8.85 3.35
N PHE A 564 -0.03 9.37 2.13
CA PHE A 564 -1.19 9.77 1.36
C PHE A 564 -2.11 8.57 1.06
N ASP A 565 -1.56 7.42 0.69
CA ASP A 565 -2.34 6.20 0.41
C ASP A 565 -2.99 5.64 1.68
N VAL A 566 -2.30 5.67 2.82
CA VAL A 566 -2.85 5.29 4.13
C VAL A 566 -3.99 6.24 4.53
N LEU A 567 -3.82 7.54 4.35
CA LEU A 567 -4.87 8.53 4.58
C LEU A 567 -6.09 8.24 3.69
N LEU A 568 -5.86 7.93 2.41
CA LEU A 568 -6.92 7.58 1.48
C LEU A 568 -7.66 6.30 1.93
N SER A 569 -6.93 5.30 2.41
CA SER A 569 -7.50 4.06 2.94
C SER A 569 -8.42 4.31 4.14
N VAL A 570 -8.03 5.21 5.04
CA VAL A 570 -8.87 5.66 6.17
C VAL A 570 -10.11 6.40 5.68
N ILE A 571 -10.00 7.22 4.64
CA ILE A 571 -11.14 7.92 4.03
C ILE A 571 -12.12 6.90 3.42
N PHE A 572 -11.63 5.94 2.61
CA PHE A 572 -12.43 4.86 2.00
C PHE A 572 -13.21 4.06 3.02
N TYR A 573 -12.66 3.91 4.20
CA TYR A 573 -13.28 3.18 5.28
C TYR A 573 -14.52 3.89 5.88
N TYR A 574 -14.53 5.22 5.91
CA TYR A 574 -15.69 6.00 6.37
C TYR A 574 -16.68 6.33 5.26
N LEU A 575 -16.31 6.13 3.99
CA LEU A 575 -17.17 6.37 2.85
C LEU A 575 -18.15 5.21 2.64
N PRO A 576 -19.48 5.44 2.66
CA PRO A 576 -20.44 4.42 2.31
C PRO A 576 -20.42 4.19 0.80
N ILE A 577 -19.71 3.16 0.38
CA ILE A 577 -19.66 2.74 -1.02
C ILE A 577 -20.79 1.73 -1.26
N PRO A 578 -21.64 1.94 -2.29
CA PRO A 578 -22.69 0.99 -2.63
C PRO A 578 -22.05 -0.34 -3.06
N GLU A 579 -22.64 -1.46 -2.62
CA GLU A 579 -22.10 -2.80 -2.90
C GLU A 579 -22.87 -3.45 -4.06
N ALA A 580 -22.31 -4.49 -4.68
CA ALA A 580 -23.07 -5.41 -5.55
C ALA A 580 -23.29 -6.75 -4.85
N PRO A 581 -24.46 -6.96 -4.25
CA PRO A 581 -24.88 -8.26 -3.72
C PRO A 581 -24.84 -9.34 -4.82
N ASP A 582 -24.48 -10.56 -4.42
CA ASP A 582 -24.48 -11.70 -5.35
C ASP A 582 -25.91 -12.07 -5.82
N GLU A 583 -26.93 -11.69 -5.07
CA GLU A 583 -28.35 -11.86 -5.42
C GLU A 583 -28.74 -10.96 -6.59
N ASP A 584 -28.42 -9.66 -6.53
CA ASP A 584 -28.68 -8.73 -7.64
C ASP A 584 -27.90 -9.10 -8.91
N LEU A 585 -26.68 -9.63 -8.76
CA LEU A 585 -25.89 -10.13 -9.89
C LEU A 585 -26.51 -11.37 -10.55
N LYS A 586 -27.19 -12.22 -9.77
CA LYS A 586 -27.96 -13.36 -10.31
C LYS A 586 -29.26 -12.90 -10.97
N GLU A 587 -29.97 -11.97 -10.35
CA GLU A 587 -31.17 -11.39 -10.94
C GLU A 587 -30.86 -10.75 -12.31
N LEU A 588 -29.78 -9.98 -12.38
CA LEU A 588 -29.28 -9.41 -13.64
C LEU A 588 -28.92 -10.50 -14.66
N ALA A 589 -28.38 -11.64 -14.20
CA ALA A 589 -28.05 -12.76 -15.08
C ALA A 589 -29.31 -13.39 -15.70
N ASP A 590 -30.40 -13.51 -14.93
CA ASP A 590 -31.65 -14.13 -15.35
C ASP A 590 -32.53 -13.23 -16.21
N ARG A 591 -32.44 -11.90 -16.07
CA ARG A 591 -33.18 -10.93 -16.91
C ARG A 591 -32.81 -10.99 -18.39
N ARG A 592 -31.58 -11.41 -18.73
CA ARG A 592 -31.10 -11.49 -20.13
C ARG A 592 -30.99 -12.93 -20.63
N PRO A 593 -31.87 -13.40 -21.54
CA PRO A 593 -31.73 -14.72 -22.15
C PRO A 593 -30.45 -14.86 -22.98
N GLU A 594 -29.88 -13.75 -23.46
CA GLU A 594 -28.61 -13.71 -24.21
C GLU A 594 -27.42 -14.21 -23.38
N ASN A 595 -27.49 -14.11 -22.04
CA ASN A 595 -26.46 -14.64 -21.16
C ASN A 595 -26.37 -16.18 -21.21
N LYS A 596 -27.45 -16.84 -21.64
CA LYS A 596 -27.54 -18.30 -21.81
C LYS A 596 -27.24 -18.75 -23.25
N ALA A 597 -26.95 -17.82 -24.16
CA ALA A 597 -26.62 -18.14 -25.55
C ALA A 597 -25.29 -18.89 -25.66
N THR A 598 -25.18 -19.76 -26.67
CA THR A 598 -23.97 -20.53 -26.97
C THR A 598 -23.48 -20.28 -28.39
N VAL A 599 -22.15 -20.28 -28.57
CA VAL A 599 -21.46 -20.23 -29.88
C VAL A 599 -20.48 -21.39 -29.89
N LEU A 600 -20.57 -22.26 -30.91
CA LEU A 600 -19.73 -23.46 -31.04
C LEU A 600 -19.76 -24.36 -29.78
N GLY A 601 -20.92 -24.47 -29.12
CA GLY A 601 -21.10 -25.27 -27.90
C GLY A 601 -20.51 -24.65 -26.62
N MET A 602 -19.86 -23.49 -26.70
CA MET A 602 -19.37 -22.73 -25.55
C MET A 602 -20.31 -21.57 -25.21
N PRO A 603 -20.43 -21.19 -23.92
CA PRO A 603 -21.24 -20.03 -23.55
C PRO A 603 -20.65 -18.74 -24.10
N VAL A 604 -21.48 -17.89 -24.69
CA VAL A 604 -21.03 -16.64 -25.35
C VAL A 604 -20.29 -15.73 -24.36
N PHE A 605 -20.76 -15.63 -23.11
CA PHE A 605 -20.05 -14.85 -22.08
C PHE A 605 -18.62 -15.32 -21.85
N GLY A 606 -18.35 -16.63 -21.94
CA GLY A 606 -17.02 -17.19 -21.74
C GLY A 606 -16.09 -16.88 -22.90
N VAL A 607 -16.60 -16.98 -24.13
CA VAL A 607 -15.85 -16.63 -25.36
C VAL A 607 -15.56 -15.12 -25.40
N THR A 608 -16.57 -14.29 -25.12
CA THR A 608 -16.42 -12.83 -25.07
C THR A 608 -15.42 -12.42 -23.99
N LEU A 609 -15.50 -12.98 -22.78
CA LEU A 609 -14.53 -12.71 -21.72
C LEU A 609 -13.12 -13.19 -22.07
N GLY A 610 -12.97 -14.39 -22.64
CA GLY A 610 -11.67 -14.93 -23.03
C GLY A 610 -10.99 -14.10 -24.11
N LEU A 611 -11.73 -13.70 -25.15
CA LEU A 611 -11.22 -12.80 -26.19
C LEU A 611 -11.00 -11.38 -25.67
N GLY A 612 -11.79 -10.92 -24.71
CA GLY A 612 -11.58 -9.65 -24.01
C GLY A 612 -10.28 -9.63 -23.23
N VAL A 613 -10.00 -10.69 -22.45
CA VAL A 613 -8.73 -10.89 -21.73
C VAL A 613 -7.55 -10.95 -22.68
N TRP A 614 -7.68 -11.69 -23.79
CA TRP A 614 -6.68 -11.74 -24.86
C TRP A 614 -6.39 -10.36 -25.44
N SER A 615 -7.45 -9.62 -25.78
CA SER A 615 -7.33 -8.27 -26.34
C SER A 615 -6.70 -7.30 -25.35
N GLN A 616 -7.10 -7.37 -24.08
CA GLN A 616 -6.54 -6.55 -23.00
C GLN A 616 -5.06 -6.81 -22.80
N PHE A 617 -4.65 -8.08 -22.77
CA PHE A 617 -3.24 -8.48 -22.58
C PHE A 617 -2.34 -7.96 -23.69
N LEU A 618 -2.75 -8.12 -24.95
CA LEU A 618 -1.99 -7.66 -26.09
C LEU A 618 -2.02 -6.14 -26.25
N TYR A 619 -3.16 -5.51 -25.96
CA TYR A 619 -3.29 -4.06 -25.98
C TYR A 619 -2.33 -3.41 -24.98
N VAL A 620 -2.38 -3.81 -23.70
CA VAL A 620 -1.49 -3.26 -22.67
C VAL A 620 -0.03 -3.57 -23.00
N GLY A 621 0.26 -4.77 -23.50
CA GLY A 621 1.58 -5.12 -24.01
C GLY A 621 2.08 -4.13 -25.08
N GLY A 622 1.26 -3.82 -26.09
CA GLY A 622 1.63 -2.86 -27.12
C GLY A 622 1.73 -1.42 -26.61
N GLN A 623 0.85 -1.02 -25.69
CA GLN A 623 0.86 0.30 -25.06
C GLN A 623 2.17 0.55 -24.30
N GLU A 624 2.59 -0.40 -23.47
CA GLU A 624 3.82 -0.26 -22.68
C GLU A 624 5.07 -0.26 -23.57
N VAL A 625 5.09 -1.12 -24.59
CA VAL A 625 6.17 -1.14 -25.60
C VAL A 625 6.26 0.20 -26.35
N HIS A 626 5.12 0.84 -26.61
CA HIS A 626 5.07 2.15 -27.23
C HIS A 626 5.58 3.25 -26.29
N ILE A 627 5.02 3.35 -25.08
CA ILE A 627 5.36 4.37 -24.08
C ILE A 627 6.83 4.32 -23.70
N VAL A 628 7.33 3.15 -23.28
CA VAL A 628 8.71 3.01 -22.81
C VAL A 628 9.72 3.20 -23.95
N GLY A 629 9.37 2.74 -25.16
CA GLY A 629 10.21 2.91 -26.34
C GLY A 629 10.18 4.31 -26.97
N PHE A 630 9.28 5.19 -26.53
CA PHE A 630 9.03 6.48 -27.19
C PHE A 630 10.24 7.41 -27.14
N TYR A 631 10.91 7.51 -25.98
CA TYR A 631 12.08 8.37 -25.81
C TYR A 631 13.22 8.01 -26.79
N GLU A 632 13.54 6.72 -26.89
CA GLU A 632 14.54 6.20 -27.83
C GLU A 632 14.13 6.40 -29.29
N TYR A 633 12.84 6.25 -29.58
CA TYR A 633 12.32 6.45 -30.93
C TYR A 633 12.42 7.91 -31.37
N VAL A 634 12.11 8.86 -30.49
CA VAL A 634 12.25 10.30 -30.75
C VAL A 634 13.72 10.65 -30.95
N THR A 635 14.61 10.23 -30.05
CA THR A 635 16.06 10.52 -30.15
C THR A 635 16.68 9.90 -31.40
N GLY A 636 16.30 8.66 -31.74
CA GLY A 636 16.72 7.97 -32.97
C GLY A 636 16.19 8.62 -34.26
N SER A 637 15.04 9.29 -34.20
CA SER A 637 14.42 9.97 -35.35
C SER A 637 15.05 11.33 -35.70
N LYS A 638 16.01 11.83 -34.88
CA LYS A 638 16.72 13.10 -35.04
C LYS A 638 15.78 14.30 -35.27
N PRO A 639 15.06 14.75 -34.22
CA PRO A 639 14.08 15.84 -34.34
C PRO A 639 14.72 17.13 -34.83
N THR A 640 14.03 17.85 -35.72
CA THR A 640 14.33 19.25 -36.06
C THR A 640 13.57 20.24 -35.17
N SER A 641 12.87 19.76 -34.14
CA SER A 641 12.06 20.56 -33.23
C SER A 641 12.90 21.20 -32.12
N ARG A 642 12.40 22.34 -31.58
CA ARG A 642 12.98 23.00 -30.39
C ARG A 642 12.67 22.27 -29.08
N LEU A 643 11.69 21.37 -29.07
CA LEU A 643 11.27 20.59 -27.90
C LEU A 643 12.21 19.41 -27.67
N SER A 644 12.52 19.11 -26.41
CA SER A 644 13.27 17.92 -26.02
C SER A 644 12.40 16.66 -26.12
N ALA A 645 13.04 15.47 -26.11
CA ALA A 645 12.31 14.20 -26.15
C ALA A 645 11.39 14.01 -24.94
N SER A 646 11.79 14.48 -23.75
CA SER A 646 10.96 14.45 -22.54
C SER A 646 9.77 15.41 -22.63
N ASP A 647 9.92 16.59 -23.24
CA ASP A 647 8.79 17.50 -23.47
C ASP A 647 7.75 16.84 -24.41
N LEU A 648 8.21 16.12 -25.42
CA LEU A 648 7.34 15.41 -26.36
C LEU A 648 6.63 14.22 -25.71
N GLU A 649 7.25 13.56 -24.74
CA GLU A 649 6.62 12.51 -23.93
C GLU A 649 5.50 13.09 -23.06
N GLY A 650 5.73 14.25 -22.43
CA GLY A 650 4.69 15.00 -21.72
C GLY A 650 3.50 15.36 -22.62
N VAL A 651 3.77 15.78 -23.87
CA VAL A 651 2.73 16.01 -24.88
C VAL A 651 2.00 14.71 -25.23
N GLY A 652 2.70 13.59 -25.40
CA GLY A 652 2.10 12.27 -25.65
C GLY A 652 1.13 11.86 -24.55
N ASN A 653 1.52 11.99 -23.29
CA ASN A 653 0.67 11.70 -22.12
C ASN A 653 -0.59 12.58 -22.05
N ALA A 654 -0.47 13.87 -22.40
CA ALA A 654 -1.62 14.76 -22.50
C ALA A 654 -2.57 14.34 -23.64
N VAL A 655 -2.02 13.99 -24.81
CA VAL A 655 -2.78 13.53 -25.98
C VAL A 655 -3.50 12.20 -25.69
N PHE A 656 -2.87 11.28 -24.97
CA PHE A 656 -3.48 10.04 -24.50
C PHE A 656 -4.69 10.30 -23.59
N THR A 657 -4.55 11.26 -22.67
CA THR A 657 -5.64 11.71 -21.80
C THR A 657 -6.79 12.31 -22.60
N ILE A 658 -6.49 13.14 -23.62
CA ILE A 658 -7.49 13.68 -24.54
C ILE A 658 -8.20 12.55 -25.31
N GLY A 659 -7.45 11.53 -25.74
CA GLY A 659 -7.97 10.34 -26.41
C GLY A 659 -9.04 9.59 -25.61
N ARG A 660 -8.88 9.53 -24.28
CA ARG A 660 -9.88 8.94 -23.36
C ARG A 660 -11.21 9.70 -23.40
N PHE A 661 -11.17 11.03 -23.28
CA PHE A 661 -12.37 11.87 -23.34
C PHE A 661 -13.01 11.86 -24.74
N LEU A 662 -12.21 11.90 -25.79
CA LEU A 662 -12.70 11.84 -27.16
C LEU A 662 -13.41 10.52 -27.45
N SER A 663 -12.87 9.41 -26.94
CA SER A 663 -13.50 8.08 -27.07
C SER A 663 -14.86 8.04 -26.36
N ALA A 664 -14.97 8.62 -25.16
CA ALA A 664 -16.26 8.77 -24.48
C ALA A 664 -17.25 9.60 -25.30
N LEU A 665 -16.80 10.72 -25.88
CA LEU A 665 -17.62 11.60 -26.72
C LEU A 665 -18.11 10.89 -27.99
N ILE A 666 -17.26 10.10 -28.64
CA ILE A 666 -17.62 9.34 -29.85
C ILE A 666 -18.67 8.28 -29.54
N ILE A 667 -18.54 7.58 -28.40
CA ILE A 667 -19.52 6.58 -27.97
C ILE A 667 -20.86 7.25 -27.66
N TRP A 668 -20.83 8.42 -27.04
CA TRP A 668 -22.04 9.15 -26.67
C TRP A 668 -22.80 9.72 -27.87
N LEU A 669 -22.10 10.25 -28.90
CA LEU A 669 -22.71 10.99 -30.00
C LEU A 669 -22.90 10.18 -31.30
N PHE A 670 -22.01 9.24 -31.61
CA PHE A 670 -21.88 8.76 -33.01
C PHE A 670 -21.92 7.24 -33.17
N LEU A 671 -21.24 6.47 -32.32
CA LEU A 671 -20.96 5.06 -32.57
C LEU A 671 -21.20 4.16 -31.35
N ASN A 672 -21.71 2.95 -31.58
CA ASN A 672 -21.76 1.92 -30.54
C ASN A 672 -20.33 1.55 -30.06
N PRO A 673 -20.15 1.18 -28.79
CA PRO A 673 -18.83 0.86 -28.21
C PRO A 673 -17.98 -0.11 -29.04
N ARG A 674 -18.58 -1.18 -29.59
CA ARG A 674 -17.89 -2.17 -30.44
C ARG A 674 -17.35 -1.61 -31.75
N ARG A 675 -18.01 -0.60 -32.33
CA ARG A 675 -17.57 0.03 -33.59
C ARG A 675 -16.47 1.04 -33.30
N THR A 676 -16.60 1.80 -32.22
CA THR A 676 -15.54 2.67 -31.72
C THR A 676 -14.27 1.88 -31.47
N LEU A 677 -14.36 0.74 -30.77
CA LEU A 677 -13.21 -0.14 -30.52
C LEU A 677 -12.52 -0.60 -31.81
N LEU A 678 -13.30 -1.01 -32.82
CA LEU A 678 -12.76 -1.43 -34.12
C LEU A 678 -12.02 -0.29 -34.82
N VAL A 679 -12.60 0.91 -34.84
CA VAL A 679 -11.97 2.09 -35.47
C VAL A 679 -10.67 2.45 -34.77
N LEU A 680 -10.63 2.45 -33.43
CA LEU A 680 -9.43 2.73 -32.66
C LEU A 680 -8.30 1.73 -32.98
N TYR A 681 -8.60 0.42 -33.00
CA TYR A 681 -7.62 -0.60 -33.37
C TYR A 681 -7.10 -0.46 -34.81
N VAL A 682 -7.97 -0.15 -35.77
CA VAL A 682 -7.56 0.08 -37.16
C VAL A 682 -6.63 1.29 -37.26
N CYS A 683 -6.95 2.39 -36.57
CA CYS A 683 -6.07 3.56 -36.51
C CYS A 683 -4.71 3.19 -35.88
N LEU A 684 -4.68 2.46 -34.77
CA LEU A 684 -3.44 2.04 -34.13
C LEU A 684 -2.53 1.23 -35.05
N ILE A 685 -3.09 0.24 -35.76
CA ILE A 685 -2.33 -0.58 -36.70
C ILE A 685 -1.76 0.26 -37.83
N ILE A 686 -2.55 1.20 -38.38
CA ILE A 686 -2.11 2.09 -39.45
C ILE A 686 -0.99 3.02 -38.97
N PHE A 687 -1.19 3.75 -37.87
CA PHE A 687 -0.19 4.70 -37.37
C PHE A 687 1.06 4.00 -36.83
N GLY A 688 0.92 2.83 -36.20
CA GLY A 688 2.06 2.00 -35.81
C GLY A 688 2.87 1.51 -37.02
N ALA A 689 2.21 1.09 -38.11
CA ALA A 689 2.91 0.72 -39.35
C ALA A 689 3.58 1.91 -40.04
N LEU A 690 2.99 3.11 -39.95
CA LEU A 690 3.59 4.34 -40.45
C LEU A 690 4.84 4.74 -39.64
N CYS A 691 4.88 4.47 -38.33
CA CYS A 691 6.07 4.71 -37.51
C CYS A 691 7.29 3.90 -38.00
N MET A 692 7.08 2.70 -38.57
CA MET A 692 8.17 1.91 -39.14
C MET A 692 8.74 2.49 -40.44
N ARG A 693 7.99 3.34 -41.15
CA ARG A 693 8.33 3.83 -42.50
C ARG A 693 8.67 5.31 -42.57
N THR A 694 8.33 6.07 -41.54
CA THR A 694 8.51 7.53 -41.52
C THR A 694 9.78 7.88 -40.74
N THR A 695 10.33 9.07 -41.02
CA THR A 695 11.55 9.58 -40.36
C THR A 695 11.42 11.07 -40.05
N GLY A 696 12.21 11.59 -39.11
CA GLY A 696 12.19 13.00 -38.73
C GLY A 696 10.91 13.40 -37.98
N SER A 697 10.48 14.66 -38.11
CA SER A 697 9.32 15.17 -37.38
C SER A 697 8.00 14.47 -37.72
N VAL A 698 7.88 13.89 -38.93
CA VAL A 698 6.69 13.13 -39.32
C VAL A 698 6.55 11.86 -38.48
N ALA A 699 7.67 11.14 -38.23
CA ALA A 699 7.70 9.95 -37.39
C ALA A 699 7.21 10.23 -35.96
N ILE A 700 7.63 11.37 -35.40
CA ILE A 700 7.22 11.82 -34.07
C ILE A 700 5.72 12.12 -34.04
N THR A 701 5.20 12.83 -35.05
CA THR A 701 3.75 13.09 -35.14
C THR A 701 2.95 11.80 -35.25
N MET A 702 3.41 10.82 -36.04
CA MET A 702 2.72 9.52 -36.13
C MET A 702 2.70 8.80 -34.76
N ALA A 703 3.81 8.81 -34.02
CA ALA A 703 3.88 8.21 -32.68
C ALA A 703 3.02 8.97 -31.65
N ILE A 704 2.91 10.30 -31.74
CA ILE A 704 1.97 11.07 -30.89
C ILE A 704 0.52 10.75 -31.24
N LEU A 705 0.19 10.53 -32.52
CA LEU A 705 -1.15 10.12 -32.92
C LEU A 705 -1.50 8.72 -32.39
N VAL A 706 -0.51 7.82 -32.25
CA VAL A 706 -0.73 6.53 -31.59
C VAL A 706 -1.26 6.71 -30.16
N PHE A 707 -0.65 7.59 -29.35
CA PHE A 707 -1.16 7.90 -27.99
C PHE A 707 -2.64 8.31 -27.99
N LEU A 708 -3.07 9.12 -28.97
CA LEU A 708 -4.47 9.57 -29.08
C LEU A 708 -5.44 8.39 -29.20
N PHE A 709 -5.11 7.41 -30.05
CA PHE A 709 -5.99 6.27 -30.33
C PHE A 709 -5.88 5.16 -29.28
N GLU A 710 -4.74 5.05 -28.59
CA GLU A 710 -4.57 4.10 -27.48
C GLU A 710 -5.52 4.45 -26.33
N GLY A 711 -5.62 5.75 -25.99
CA GLY A 711 -6.27 6.24 -24.77
C GLY A 711 -7.59 5.56 -24.40
N GLY A 712 -8.51 5.42 -25.36
CA GLY A 712 -9.85 4.87 -25.13
C GLY A 712 -9.98 3.35 -25.15
N ILE A 713 -8.97 2.60 -25.60
CA ILE A 713 -9.15 1.15 -25.87
C ILE A 713 -9.26 0.35 -24.57
N PHE A 714 -8.39 0.62 -23.58
CA PHE A 714 -8.43 -0.03 -22.27
C PHE A 714 -9.83 0.02 -21.62
N PRO A 715 -10.43 1.20 -21.37
CA PRO A 715 -11.72 1.27 -20.69
C PRO A 715 -12.84 0.61 -21.51
N ILE A 716 -12.79 0.70 -22.85
CA ILE A 716 -13.80 0.09 -23.71
C ILE A 716 -13.72 -1.45 -23.64
N ILE A 717 -12.53 -2.04 -23.75
CA ILE A 717 -12.36 -3.50 -23.64
C ILE A 717 -12.85 -3.98 -22.27
N PHE A 718 -12.45 -3.29 -21.19
CA PHE A 718 -12.79 -3.70 -19.83
C PHE A 718 -14.31 -3.69 -19.60
N ALA A 719 -14.99 -2.59 -19.93
CA ALA A 719 -16.43 -2.45 -19.72
C ALA A 719 -17.25 -3.39 -20.64
N ILE A 720 -16.89 -3.51 -21.92
CA ILE A 720 -17.58 -4.43 -22.85
C ILE A 720 -17.44 -5.88 -22.39
N SER A 721 -16.25 -6.29 -21.94
CA SER A 721 -15.98 -7.68 -21.54
C SER A 721 -16.68 -8.10 -20.25
N LEU A 722 -17.00 -7.13 -19.38
CA LEU A 722 -17.83 -7.38 -18.19
C LEU A 722 -19.31 -7.59 -18.54
N ARG A 723 -19.76 -7.08 -19.68
CA ARG A 723 -21.16 -7.17 -20.07
C ARG A 723 -21.57 -8.61 -20.38
N GLY A 724 -22.67 -9.03 -19.76
CA GLY A 724 -23.17 -10.40 -19.87
C GLY A 724 -22.47 -11.45 -19.00
N THR A 725 -21.49 -11.05 -18.16
CA THR A 725 -20.91 -11.94 -17.15
C THR A 725 -21.76 -12.02 -15.88
N ALA A 726 -22.53 -10.97 -15.57
CA ALA A 726 -23.50 -10.87 -14.48
C ALA A 726 -23.07 -11.58 -13.18
N GLN A 727 -23.57 -12.77 -12.88
CA GLN A 727 -23.19 -13.59 -11.70
C GLN A 727 -21.67 -13.81 -11.52
N HIS A 728 -20.89 -13.70 -12.60
CA HIS A 728 -19.44 -13.88 -12.60
C HIS A 728 -18.66 -12.57 -12.68
N ALA A 729 -19.31 -11.40 -12.67
CA ALA A 729 -18.68 -10.08 -12.86
C ALA A 729 -17.48 -9.84 -11.94
N LYS A 730 -17.61 -10.17 -10.65
CA LYS A 730 -16.50 -10.06 -9.66
C LYS A 730 -15.28 -10.93 -10.00
N THR A 731 -15.47 -12.07 -10.67
CA THR A 731 -14.35 -12.92 -11.11
C THR A 731 -13.81 -12.44 -12.45
N ALA A 732 -14.71 -12.07 -13.36
CA ALA A 732 -14.34 -11.55 -14.67
C ALA A 732 -13.47 -10.30 -14.56
N SER A 733 -13.79 -9.38 -13.64
CA SER A 733 -12.98 -8.19 -13.39
C SER A 733 -11.55 -8.53 -12.96
N THR A 734 -11.38 -9.51 -12.07
CA THR A 734 -10.05 -9.94 -11.59
C THR A 734 -9.20 -10.56 -12.69
N VAL A 735 -9.82 -11.32 -13.60
CA VAL A 735 -9.10 -11.94 -14.73
C VAL A 735 -8.77 -10.89 -15.79
N LEU A 736 -9.67 -9.94 -16.07
CA LEU A 736 -9.41 -8.81 -16.97
C LEU A 736 -8.28 -7.91 -16.44
N ALA A 737 -8.25 -7.65 -15.13
CA ALA A 737 -7.17 -6.88 -14.53
C ALA A 737 -5.84 -7.65 -14.52
N ALA A 738 -5.87 -8.96 -14.31
CA ALA A 738 -4.67 -9.80 -14.46
C ALA A 738 -4.09 -9.76 -15.88
N ALA A 739 -4.92 -9.53 -16.90
CA ALA A 739 -4.49 -9.37 -18.29
C ALA A 739 -3.57 -8.14 -18.49
N ILE A 740 -3.63 -7.13 -17.61
CA ILE A 740 -2.76 -5.95 -17.67
C ILE A 740 -1.27 -6.34 -17.57
N SER A 741 -0.97 -7.52 -17.00
CA SER A 741 0.38 -8.09 -16.98
C SER A 741 1.03 -8.31 -18.35
N GLY A 742 0.30 -8.15 -19.46
CA GLY A 742 0.87 -8.10 -20.80
C GLY A 742 2.01 -7.07 -20.94
N GLY A 743 1.96 -5.98 -20.17
CA GLY A 743 3.04 -4.99 -20.08
C GLY A 743 4.39 -5.55 -19.65
N ALA A 744 4.46 -6.72 -19.01
CA ALA A 744 5.71 -7.26 -18.49
C ALA A 744 6.62 -7.92 -19.54
N PHE A 745 6.05 -8.47 -20.62
CA PHE A 745 6.77 -9.46 -21.44
C PHE A 745 7.29 -8.89 -22.76
N PHE A 746 6.55 -7.96 -23.37
CA PHE A 746 6.80 -7.59 -24.76
C PHE A 746 7.91 -6.55 -24.94
N LEU A 747 8.37 -5.90 -23.88
CA LEU A 747 9.54 -5.01 -23.91
C LEU A 747 10.79 -5.78 -24.36
N PHE A 748 11.01 -6.99 -23.85
CA PHE A 748 12.14 -7.83 -24.25
C PHE A 748 12.09 -8.20 -25.75
N ALA A 749 10.90 -8.45 -26.28
CA ALA A 749 10.72 -8.71 -27.71
C ALA A 749 11.02 -7.46 -28.56
N GLN A 750 10.61 -6.28 -28.10
CA GLN A 750 10.96 -5.01 -28.75
C GLN A 750 12.45 -4.75 -28.69
N HIS A 751 13.10 -4.96 -27.53
CA HIS A 751 14.53 -4.81 -27.36
C HIS A 751 15.31 -5.70 -28.34
N ALA A 752 14.93 -6.97 -28.46
CA ALA A 752 15.50 -7.89 -29.44
C ALA A 752 15.29 -7.41 -30.90
N ALA A 753 14.10 -6.90 -31.23
CA ALA A 753 13.81 -6.36 -32.56
C ALA A 753 14.62 -5.10 -32.90
N LYS A 754 14.84 -4.23 -31.91
CA LYS A 754 15.69 -3.02 -32.02
C LYS A 754 17.15 -3.41 -32.31
N LEU A 755 17.69 -4.40 -31.58
CA LEU A 755 19.06 -4.89 -31.75
C LEU A 755 19.28 -5.55 -33.12
N ALA A 756 18.29 -6.29 -33.63
CA ALA A 756 18.39 -6.97 -34.92
C ALA A 756 18.40 -6.01 -36.11
N HIS A 757 17.70 -4.88 -36.00
CA HIS A 757 17.55 -3.91 -37.08
C HIS A 757 17.76 -2.48 -36.59
N ASN A 758 16.68 -1.75 -36.29
CA ASN A 758 16.74 -0.37 -35.86
C ASN A 758 15.56 -0.04 -34.93
N VAL A 759 15.61 1.13 -34.30
CA VAL A 759 14.59 1.57 -33.34
C VAL A 759 13.19 1.62 -33.96
N ALA A 760 13.08 2.06 -35.22
CA ALA A 760 11.82 2.11 -35.96
C ALA A 760 11.22 0.70 -36.20
N TYR A 761 12.06 -0.30 -36.45
CA TYR A 761 11.62 -1.69 -36.59
C TYR A 761 11.05 -2.27 -35.29
N GLY A 762 11.40 -1.71 -34.14
CA GLY A 762 10.78 -2.05 -32.84
C GLY A 762 9.25 -1.89 -32.84
N TYR A 763 8.69 -0.98 -33.65
CA TYR A 763 7.24 -0.82 -33.80
C TYR A 763 6.56 -2.01 -34.52
N SER A 764 7.32 -2.94 -35.12
CA SER A 764 6.77 -4.18 -35.67
C SER A 764 6.10 -5.04 -34.59
N ILE A 765 6.68 -5.08 -33.39
CA ILE A 765 6.11 -5.78 -32.23
C ILE A 765 4.78 -5.15 -31.84
N VAL A 766 4.76 -3.82 -31.75
CA VAL A 766 3.57 -3.05 -31.43
C VAL A 766 2.42 -3.34 -32.41
N VAL A 767 2.70 -3.29 -33.72
CA VAL A 767 1.72 -3.60 -34.78
C VAL A 767 1.24 -5.05 -34.70
N ALA A 768 2.12 -6.01 -34.43
CA ALA A 768 1.77 -7.42 -34.31
C ALA A 768 0.82 -7.66 -33.12
N LEU A 769 1.10 -7.05 -31.96
CA LEU A 769 0.27 -7.15 -30.77
C LEU A 769 -1.12 -6.56 -30.99
N TRP A 770 -1.22 -5.37 -31.57
CA TRP A 770 -2.53 -4.75 -31.83
C TRP A 770 -3.31 -5.47 -32.92
N SER A 771 -2.64 -6.03 -33.93
CA SER A 771 -3.28 -6.87 -34.94
C SER A 771 -3.89 -8.13 -34.33
N ALA A 772 -3.16 -8.77 -33.39
CA ALA A 772 -3.68 -9.92 -32.65
C ALA A 772 -4.78 -9.53 -31.64
N GLY A 773 -4.68 -8.35 -31.03
CA GLY A 773 -5.71 -7.80 -30.14
C GLY A 773 -7.00 -7.42 -30.88
N ALA A 774 -6.91 -7.01 -32.15
CA ALA A 774 -8.03 -6.65 -33.01
C ALA A 774 -8.97 -7.83 -33.35
N ILE A 775 -8.57 -9.07 -33.07
CA ILE A 775 -9.43 -10.25 -33.19
C ILE A 775 -10.72 -10.08 -32.35
N PHE A 776 -10.62 -9.44 -31.18
CA PHE A 776 -11.77 -9.20 -30.31
C PHE A 776 -12.82 -8.25 -30.91
N PRO A 777 -12.49 -7.01 -31.32
CA PRO A 777 -13.48 -6.16 -31.98
C PRO A 777 -14.00 -6.75 -33.30
N LEU A 778 -13.21 -7.55 -34.04
CA LEU A 778 -13.71 -8.28 -35.20
C LEU A 778 -14.79 -9.30 -34.80
N TYR A 779 -14.54 -10.12 -33.79
CA TYR A 779 -15.52 -11.06 -33.23
C TYR A 779 -16.82 -10.34 -32.81
N LEU A 780 -16.72 -9.24 -32.06
CA LEU A 780 -17.86 -8.44 -31.62
C LEU A 780 -18.69 -7.87 -32.78
N ASN A 781 -18.06 -7.58 -33.92
CA ASN A 781 -18.74 -7.02 -35.10
C ASN A 781 -19.17 -8.08 -36.13
N LEU A 782 -18.73 -9.33 -36.03
CA LEU A 782 -19.10 -10.40 -36.96
C LEU A 782 -20.14 -11.35 -36.36
N VAL A 783 -20.02 -11.75 -35.09
CA VAL A 783 -20.87 -12.77 -34.47
C VAL A 783 -22.18 -12.16 -33.94
N PRO A 784 -23.37 -12.57 -34.45
CA PRO A 784 -24.65 -11.98 -34.02
C PRO A 784 -24.98 -12.17 -32.54
N ALA A 785 -24.64 -13.34 -31.98
CA ALA A 785 -24.86 -13.62 -30.55
C ALA A 785 -24.03 -12.71 -29.65
N ALA A 786 -22.77 -12.46 -30.02
CA ALA A 786 -21.89 -11.52 -29.31
C ALA A 786 -22.44 -10.10 -29.39
N LYS A 787 -22.89 -9.63 -30.56
CA LYS A 787 -23.50 -8.30 -30.74
C LYS A 787 -24.66 -8.06 -29.78
N ARG A 788 -25.59 -9.01 -29.71
CA ARG A 788 -26.77 -8.90 -28.84
C ARG A 788 -26.40 -8.89 -27.35
N GLN A 789 -25.35 -9.62 -26.98
CA GLN A 789 -24.84 -9.60 -25.62
C GLN A 789 -24.19 -8.25 -25.26
N VAL A 790 -23.36 -7.69 -26.15
CA VAL A 790 -22.53 -6.53 -25.81
C VAL A 790 -23.15 -5.17 -26.13
N ASP A 791 -24.08 -5.07 -27.08
CA ASP A 791 -24.66 -3.78 -27.45
C ASP A 791 -25.50 -3.20 -26.28
N PRO A 792 -25.42 -1.88 -26.02
CA PRO A 792 -26.19 -1.24 -24.95
C PRO A 792 -27.68 -1.27 -25.25
N VAL A 793 -28.46 -1.67 -24.25
CA VAL A 793 -29.91 -1.71 -24.29
C VAL A 793 -30.42 -0.73 -23.24
N GLY A 794 -31.34 0.15 -23.64
CA GLY A 794 -31.86 1.18 -22.77
C GLY A 794 -32.76 0.63 -21.67
N GLY A 795 -32.68 1.22 -20.47
CA GLY A 795 -33.55 0.85 -19.33
C GLY A 795 -33.14 -0.42 -18.57
N GLU A 796 -31.94 -0.95 -18.81
CA GLU A 796 -31.41 -2.10 -18.08
C GLU A 796 -30.77 -1.69 -16.75
N PHE A 797 -31.61 -1.50 -15.74
CA PHE A 797 -31.21 -1.48 -14.34
C PHE A 797 -32.31 -2.13 -13.49
N ILE A 798 -31.96 -2.64 -12.32
CA ILE A 798 -32.93 -3.26 -11.42
C ILE A 798 -33.73 -2.12 -10.79
N GLN A 799 -35.00 -1.94 -11.19
CA GLN A 799 -35.91 -0.97 -10.59
C GLN A 799 -36.38 -1.51 -9.23
N GLU A 800 -36.40 -0.67 -8.20
CA GLU A 800 -37.16 -0.98 -6.97
C GLU A 800 -38.64 -0.94 -7.32
N GLU A 801 -39.37 -2.02 -7.02
CA GLU A 801 -40.84 -2.07 -7.09
C GLU A 801 -41.48 -1.16 -6.04
#